data_AF-A0AAU2DJ11-F1
#
_entry.id   AF-A0AAU2DJ11-F1
#
_cell.length_a   1.000
_cell.length_b   1.000
_cell.length_c   1.000
_cell.angle_alpha   90.00
_cell.angle_beta   90.00
_cell.angle_gamma   90.00
#
_symmetry.space_group_name_H-M   'P 1'
#
loop_
_entity.id
_entity.type
_entity.pdbx_description
1 polymer ?
#
loop_
_entity_poly.entity_id
_entity_poly.type
_entity_poly.pdbx_seq_one_letter_code
_entity_poly.pdbx_strand_id
1 'polypeptide(L)'
;MSSEIARLAARVAALERQLTRTTRTARMAYSSIEDGAIEVYDSDGALRGSLGLQDDGTVGFIAHNGPPPPTPTAPTVESALNGLTITWPGTWTDAETAPLDLAEVQVHISATADAEPDTTRPVAAFHTAVGGSVTIATGTYDTVWVRLIAVNSSGTAGDPSTAVPGQARKAVPDDLGNAIIDETKLARGAVTDAALALGAVNSTALADGAVLAEKLAASSVTLGKLANGAVTLSALGGALADATSQRLVDAMGEAAAWQTTAQGVGATWAHLTGVPDAPTGQTVGEAKGYIRLRGTTLVPYEPGVLYRISARVRATAQLGSGPDSVHVGVLGVGADQTTLVNRTGSNSPNSHYYIAASGRSLSTTDGWVTVVGYLKDRAATGASGSAGTNTDPRSPGAVHEAVRYITPYLWLNYISASVSGSTAVMQVDAVAIEALKTGVVDATNLVSGSVTAAALTADSVIAGKIAADAVTGREIAANSVTASEIAAASISTDKLVVAGGTNALSDPSFEGAYTAAIAKNEWSVVSGGNGSAKALRVDAAAATATTRSLNLTSLPVLSGDQLYLAIEARASTDWAGQALKFYARWLDGTGATIGFGVAQIDTPNRGTWQRAAATITAPANTTTASVWVESYQSTAGEVLWDNAVVRPLVPGVQIADGAITAPKLLAGAVTTDKLVSLAVTAEKIAALAVTTDKLSALSVTADKIAVNAITATKIAAGSIEATHIRAGAITADKLDADAINGKVVTGATVRTAATGRRLVLNPSSDFQPALEIYSDSSSERSPGRVRASVVDMGTWVQPEVVLESPLVASSRADVTLRSPEVNGKGLVRLEPSDQLDGHAHVTAQNGGPNDDSTVTLYGSRGSNAGGGYHSMVIRGAGITLYGGTREMTFTDGVLRTPNIVTGTATIHPAANTPTSVTVSGLSVAGTTFRAFVTASSSVPGSVVECTASNVTASGLTIWVNRTNTTTTGVWYLIIGS
;
A
#
# COMPACT_ATOMS: atom_id res chain seq x y z
N MET A 1 194.47 23.00 36.68
CA MET A 1 193.54 21.97 36.19
C MET A 1 193.03 21.01 37.28
N SER A 2 193.11 21.32 38.60
CA SER A 2 192.61 20.40 39.66
C SER A 2 191.57 20.97 40.64
N SER A 3 191.29 22.27 40.67
CA SER A 3 190.32 22.85 41.62
C SER A 3 188.87 22.93 41.09
N GLU A 4 188.65 22.98 39.78
CA GLU A 4 187.29 22.97 39.19
C GLU A 4 186.61 21.60 39.28
N ILE A 5 187.38 20.51 39.21
CA ILE A 5 186.87 19.14 39.33
C ILE A 5 186.32 18.88 40.75
N ALA A 6 186.97 19.43 41.78
CA ALA A 6 186.47 19.34 43.16
C ALA A 6 185.14 20.08 43.36
N ARG A 7 184.92 21.20 42.64
CA ARG A 7 183.68 21.98 42.71
C ARG A 7 182.52 21.30 41.99
N LEU A 8 182.81 20.54 40.92
CA LEU A 8 181.81 19.74 40.22
C LEU A 8 181.40 18.51 41.05
N ALA A 9 182.35 17.83 41.69
CA ALA A 9 182.07 16.70 42.58
C ALA A 9 181.19 17.11 43.78
N ALA A 10 181.44 18.29 44.37
CA ALA A 10 180.60 18.82 45.44
C ALA A 10 179.16 19.13 44.99
N ARG A 11 178.96 19.52 43.72
CA ARG A 11 177.65 19.84 43.14
C ARG A 11 176.85 18.58 42.79
N VAL A 12 177.53 17.52 42.34
CA VAL A 12 176.93 16.19 42.13
C VAL A 12 176.50 15.56 43.46
N ALA A 13 177.35 15.63 44.50
CA ALA A 13 177.01 15.15 45.84
C ALA A 13 175.87 15.95 46.52
N ALA A 14 175.60 17.18 46.08
CA ALA A 14 174.44 17.96 46.51
C ALA A 14 173.16 17.54 45.77
N LEU A 15 173.25 17.25 44.47
CA LEU A 15 172.14 16.75 43.65
C LEU A 15 171.68 15.35 44.10
N GLU A 16 172.59 14.44 44.44
CA GLU A 16 172.24 13.10 44.96
C GLU A 16 171.51 13.17 46.32
N ARG A 17 171.90 14.12 47.17
CA ARG A 17 171.21 14.40 48.45
C ARG A 17 169.82 15.02 48.25
N GLN A 18 169.56 15.69 47.13
CA GLN A 18 168.27 16.25 46.79
C GLN A 18 167.33 15.18 46.21
N LEU A 19 167.86 14.29 45.37
CA LEU A 19 167.11 13.16 44.81
C LEU A 19 166.63 12.17 45.88
N THR A 20 167.47 11.89 46.88
CA THR A 20 167.14 11.01 48.02
C THR A 20 166.00 11.60 48.89
N ARG A 21 165.79 12.92 48.85
CA ARG A 21 164.72 13.61 49.56
C ARG A 21 163.36 13.50 48.84
N THR A 22 163.37 13.32 47.52
CA THR A 22 162.15 13.15 46.71
C THR A 22 161.61 11.71 46.77
N THR A 23 162.38 10.73 47.24
CA THR A 23 162.00 9.30 47.22
C THR A 23 161.29 8.78 48.48
N ARG A 24 160.95 9.61 49.48
CA ARG A 24 160.24 9.16 50.70
C ARG A 24 159.04 10.08 51.02
N THR A 25 157.84 9.45 51.14
CA THR A 25 156.47 9.92 51.56
C THR A 25 155.59 10.72 50.56
N ALA A 26 154.33 10.38 50.23
CA ALA A 26 153.46 9.18 50.35
C ALA A 26 152.42 9.14 49.18
N ARG A 27 151.93 7.95 48.80
CA ARG A 27 151.10 7.61 47.63
C ARG A 27 149.63 7.34 48.02
N MET A 28 148.66 7.74 47.19
CA MET A 28 147.51 6.90 46.78
C MET A 28 147.08 7.30 45.36
N ALA A 29 147.27 6.38 44.41
CA ALA A 29 146.93 6.58 43.00
C ALA A 29 145.77 5.68 42.51
N TYR A 30 145.26 4.73 43.31
CA TYR A 30 144.15 3.85 42.89
C TYR A 30 143.35 3.27 44.08
N SER A 31 142.13 3.76 44.29
CA SER A 31 141.02 2.99 44.89
C SER A 31 139.80 3.17 43.98
N SER A 32 139.45 2.13 43.22
CA SER A 32 138.25 2.07 42.38
C SER A 32 137.03 1.66 43.23
N ILE A 33 135.89 2.27 42.94
CA ILE A 33 134.56 1.69 43.24
C ILE A 33 134.29 0.76 42.05
N GLU A 34 134.31 -0.56 42.24
CA GLU A 34 134.02 -1.52 41.17
C GLU A 34 132.58 -2.02 41.31
N ASP A 35 131.74 -1.73 40.31
CA ASP A 35 130.34 -2.16 40.15
C ASP A 35 129.31 -1.70 41.20
N GLY A 36 129.47 -0.49 41.74
CA GLY A 36 128.46 0.14 42.61
C GLY A 36 128.13 1.58 42.21
N ALA A 37 126.87 1.99 42.39
CA ALA A 37 126.48 3.40 42.37
C ALA A 37 126.48 3.96 43.79
N ILE A 38 126.89 5.21 43.94
CA ILE A 38 126.70 5.97 45.17
C ILE A 38 125.27 6.51 45.15
N GLU A 39 124.40 5.94 45.99
CA GLU A 39 123.05 6.45 46.21
C GLU A 39 123.08 7.69 47.12
N VAL A 40 122.50 8.77 46.63
CA VAL A 40 122.37 10.05 47.31
C VAL A 40 120.95 10.15 47.84
N TYR A 41 120.81 10.09 49.16
CA TYR A 41 119.55 10.30 49.86
C TYR A 41 119.48 11.72 50.41
N ASP A 42 118.28 12.29 50.51
CA ASP A 42 118.08 13.52 51.29
C ASP A 42 118.07 13.25 52.81
N SER A 43 117.87 14.32 53.58
CA SER A 43 117.81 14.26 55.05
C SER A 43 116.68 13.38 55.61
N ASP A 44 115.67 13.07 54.79
CA ASP A 44 114.52 12.25 55.15
C ASP A 44 114.66 10.79 54.66
N GLY A 45 115.81 10.46 54.06
CA GLY A 45 116.14 9.11 53.57
C GLY A 45 115.52 8.75 52.23
N ALA A 46 114.99 9.72 51.48
CA ALA A 46 114.46 9.48 50.14
C ALA A 46 115.58 9.60 49.08
N LEU A 47 115.61 8.66 48.13
CA LEU A 47 116.62 8.64 47.08
C LEU A 47 116.44 9.85 46.16
N ARG A 48 117.48 10.70 46.06
CA ARG A 48 117.56 11.92 45.24
C ARG A 48 118.48 11.80 44.04
N GLY A 49 119.37 10.83 44.03
CA GLY A 49 120.13 10.50 42.84
C GLY A 49 121.09 9.35 43.05
N SER A 50 121.70 8.90 41.97
CA SER A 50 122.70 7.84 41.99
C SER A 50 123.88 8.23 41.09
N LEU A 51 125.11 8.17 41.61
CA LEU A 51 126.35 8.41 40.86
C LEU A 51 127.08 7.08 40.63
N GLY A 52 127.07 6.57 39.40
CA GLY A 52 127.65 5.26 39.11
C GLY A 52 127.77 4.97 37.62
N LEU A 53 128.26 3.77 37.30
CA LEU A 53 128.29 3.25 35.94
C LEU A 53 126.84 3.02 35.48
N GLN A 54 126.44 3.66 34.38
CA GLN A 54 125.12 3.53 33.76
C GLN A 54 125.09 2.30 32.84
N ASP A 55 123.90 1.87 32.43
CA ASP A 55 123.69 0.69 31.56
C ASP A 55 124.40 0.82 30.19
N ASP A 56 124.70 2.04 29.76
CA ASP A 56 125.44 2.35 28.54
C ASP A 56 126.98 2.36 28.73
N GLY A 57 127.45 2.02 29.93
CA GLY A 57 128.86 1.96 30.29
C GLY A 57 129.52 3.31 30.58
N THR A 58 128.77 4.42 30.57
CA THR A 58 129.27 5.74 31.00
C THR A 58 129.07 5.95 32.50
N VAL A 59 129.92 6.74 33.15
CA VAL A 59 129.72 7.11 34.57
C VAL A 59 129.01 8.46 34.62
N GLY A 60 127.86 8.53 35.28
CA GLY A 60 127.08 9.76 35.38
C GLY A 60 126.17 9.81 36.61
N PHE A 61 125.62 10.99 36.87
CA PHE A 61 124.65 11.21 37.95
C PHE A 61 123.24 11.14 37.36
N ILE A 62 122.41 10.24 37.88
CA ILE A 62 120.97 10.19 37.56
C ILE A 62 120.21 10.79 38.73
N ALA A 63 119.41 11.82 38.46
CA ALA A 63 118.57 12.46 39.47
C ALA A 63 117.22 11.71 39.58
N HIS A 64 116.77 11.46 40.80
CA HIS A 64 115.49 10.81 41.10
C HIS A 64 114.63 11.69 42.00
N ASN A 65 113.31 11.70 41.77
CA ASN A 65 112.33 12.48 42.54
C ASN A 65 112.74 13.96 42.66
N GLY A 66 113.12 14.58 41.54
CA GLY A 66 113.44 16.01 41.49
C GLY A 66 112.21 16.88 41.79
N PRO A 67 112.41 18.18 42.06
CA PRO A 67 111.29 19.13 42.13
C PRO A 67 110.50 19.12 40.81
N PRO A 68 109.25 19.63 40.82
CA PRO A 68 108.49 19.82 39.58
C PRO A 68 109.33 20.49 38.49
N PRO A 69 109.29 19.99 37.24
CA PRO A 69 110.04 20.58 36.13
C PRO A 69 109.75 22.08 35.95
N PRO A 70 110.72 22.85 35.40
CA PRO A 70 110.51 24.21 34.95
C PRO A 70 109.47 24.27 33.83
N THR A 71 108.93 25.45 33.62
CA THR A 71 107.88 25.72 32.64
C THR A 71 108.46 25.74 31.22
N PRO A 72 108.01 24.88 30.28
CA PRO A 72 108.43 24.96 28.88
C PRO A 72 108.09 26.33 28.27
N THR A 73 108.88 26.79 27.29
CA THR A 73 108.47 27.95 26.47
C THR A 73 107.24 27.63 25.63
N ALA A 74 106.49 28.67 25.29
CA ALA A 74 105.29 28.55 24.47
C ALA A 74 105.63 27.91 23.09
N PRO A 75 104.82 26.96 22.58
CA PRO A 75 105.03 26.38 21.26
C PRO A 75 104.65 27.34 20.13
N THR A 76 105.14 27.11 18.92
CA THR A 76 104.53 27.66 17.70
C THR A 76 103.47 26.71 17.16
N VAL A 77 102.37 27.25 16.63
CA VAL A 77 101.20 26.46 16.21
C VAL A 77 100.78 26.88 14.79
N GLU A 78 100.76 25.93 13.86
CA GLU A 78 100.40 26.15 12.45
C GLU A 78 99.16 25.34 12.03
N SER A 79 98.35 25.90 11.13
CA SER A 79 97.15 25.25 10.61
C SER A 79 97.47 24.11 9.64
N ALA A 80 96.90 22.92 9.89
CA ALA A 80 96.93 21.78 8.98
C ALA A 80 95.51 21.38 8.54
N LEU A 81 95.38 20.56 7.49
CA LEU A 81 94.09 20.03 7.06
C LEU A 81 93.51 19.17 8.19
N ASN A 82 92.38 19.59 8.77
CA ASN A 82 91.73 18.91 9.91
C ASN A 82 92.60 18.78 11.18
N GLY A 83 93.60 19.65 11.38
CA GLY A 83 94.47 19.58 12.55
C GLY A 83 95.41 20.78 12.71
N LEU A 84 96.36 20.64 13.63
CA LEU A 84 97.41 21.61 13.91
C LEU A 84 98.78 20.94 13.92
N THR A 85 99.79 21.65 13.46
CA THR A 85 101.19 21.26 13.66
C THR A 85 101.77 22.14 14.76
N ILE A 86 102.19 21.52 15.86
CA ILE A 86 102.68 22.16 17.07
C ILE A 86 104.17 21.93 17.15
N THR A 87 104.95 23.00 17.30
CA THR A 87 106.41 22.94 17.36
C THR A 87 106.93 23.58 18.64
N TRP A 88 107.71 22.85 19.41
CA TRP A 88 108.38 23.37 20.61
C TRP A 88 109.89 23.47 20.36
N PRO A 89 110.56 24.61 20.64
CA PRO A 89 111.98 24.79 20.35
C PRO A 89 112.94 24.13 21.35
N GLY A 90 112.45 23.45 22.40
CA GLY A 90 113.32 22.79 23.39
C GLY A 90 113.85 23.71 24.49
N THR A 91 113.24 24.87 24.70
CA THR A 91 113.69 25.88 25.69
C THR A 91 112.68 26.06 26.83
N TRP A 92 113.12 26.68 27.92
CA TRP A 92 112.38 26.83 29.18
C TRP A 92 112.23 28.31 29.55
N THR A 93 111.13 28.67 30.20
CA THR A 93 110.80 30.08 30.52
C THR A 93 111.48 30.55 31.79
N ASP A 94 111.65 29.66 32.76
CA ASP A 94 112.12 29.88 34.13
C ASP A 94 113.42 29.08 34.45
N ALA A 95 114.04 28.48 33.43
CA ALA A 95 115.33 27.78 33.54
C ALA A 95 116.18 27.94 32.27
N GLU A 96 117.51 27.85 32.40
CA GLU A 96 118.43 27.91 31.24
C GLU A 96 118.66 26.54 30.58
N THR A 97 118.50 25.45 31.32
CA THR A 97 118.74 24.08 30.84
C THR A 97 117.62 23.14 31.29
N ALA A 98 117.34 22.12 30.48
CA ALA A 98 116.36 21.10 30.84
C ALA A 98 116.76 20.37 32.15
N PRO A 99 115.80 19.96 32.98
CA PRO A 99 116.08 19.11 34.13
C PRO A 99 116.73 17.81 33.70
N LEU A 100 117.70 17.34 34.49
CA LEU A 100 118.36 16.07 34.25
C LEU A 100 117.40 14.87 34.39
N ASP A 101 116.26 15.05 35.07
CA ASP A 101 115.23 14.05 35.29
C ASP A 101 113.96 14.27 34.43
N LEU A 102 114.02 15.09 33.38
CA LEU A 102 112.88 15.29 32.48
C LEU A 102 112.48 13.98 31.79
N ALA A 103 111.20 13.61 31.87
CA ALA A 103 110.65 12.46 31.16
C ALA A 103 110.11 12.86 29.78
N GLU A 104 109.20 13.83 29.75
CA GLU A 104 108.57 14.30 28.52
C GLU A 104 107.99 15.71 28.68
N VAL A 105 107.76 16.37 27.55
CA VAL A 105 106.97 17.61 27.48
C VAL A 105 105.67 17.30 26.76
N GLN A 106 104.60 17.25 27.54
CA GLN A 106 103.28 16.93 27.09
C GLN A 106 102.61 18.12 26.40
N VAL A 107 101.86 17.84 25.33
CA VAL A 107 101.04 18.78 24.59
C VAL A 107 99.59 18.63 25.06
N HIS A 108 99.01 19.74 25.47
CA HIS A 108 97.64 19.83 25.93
C HIS A 108 96.88 20.85 25.09
N ILE A 109 95.63 20.56 24.76
CA ILE A 109 94.74 21.50 24.09
C ILE A 109 93.53 21.79 24.97
N SER A 110 93.10 23.04 24.91
CA SER A 110 91.95 23.53 25.67
C SER A 110 91.09 24.45 24.82
N ALA A 111 89.82 24.60 25.18
CA ALA A 111 88.89 25.44 24.44
C ALA A 111 89.14 26.94 24.62
N THR A 112 89.77 27.35 25.72
CA THR A 112 90.00 28.75 26.09
C THR A 112 91.38 28.93 26.68
N ALA A 113 91.96 30.11 26.51
CA ALA A 113 93.32 30.41 26.97
C ALA A 113 93.55 30.15 28.46
N ASP A 114 92.54 30.33 29.32
CA ASP A 114 92.66 30.25 30.80
C ASP A 114 92.21 28.92 31.40
N ALA A 115 91.79 27.94 30.58
CA ALA A 115 91.36 26.65 31.09
C ALA A 115 92.56 25.85 31.62
N GLU A 116 92.40 25.23 32.79
CA GLU A 116 93.43 24.35 33.34
C GLU A 116 93.56 23.08 32.49
N PRO A 117 94.78 22.73 32.02
CA PRO A 117 95.00 21.54 31.22
C PRO A 117 94.84 20.26 32.05
N ASP A 118 94.21 19.24 31.48
CA ASP A 118 94.09 17.92 32.09
C ASP A 118 95.42 17.17 31.94
N THR A 119 96.28 17.30 32.95
CA THR A 119 97.62 16.69 33.01
C THR A 119 97.62 15.16 32.95
N THR A 120 96.47 14.51 33.06
CA THR A 120 96.36 13.04 32.96
C THR A 120 96.14 12.55 31.52
N ARG A 121 95.82 13.44 30.57
CA ARG A 121 95.44 13.10 29.19
C ARG A 121 96.06 14.04 28.14
N PRO A 122 97.37 13.93 27.89
CA PRO A 122 98.00 14.70 26.83
C PRO A 122 97.52 14.25 25.44
N VAL A 123 97.40 15.20 24.50
CA VAL A 123 97.04 14.90 23.11
C VAL A 123 98.24 14.46 22.26
N ALA A 124 99.44 14.82 22.69
CA ALA A 124 100.71 14.37 22.15
C ALA A 124 101.83 14.66 23.19
N ALA A 125 103.05 14.17 22.97
CA ALA A 125 104.19 14.51 23.82
C ALA A 125 105.50 14.56 23.02
N PHE A 126 106.38 15.47 23.41
CA PHE A 126 107.77 15.52 23.00
C PHE A 126 108.62 14.73 24.01
N HIS A 127 109.24 13.66 23.54
CA HIS A 127 110.03 12.75 24.39
C HIS A 127 111.52 13.13 24.42
N THR A 128 111.86 14.35 23.98
CA THR A 128 113.24 14.84 23.93
C THR A 128 113.30 16.25 24.50
N ALA A 129 114.40 16.59 25.17
CA ALA A 129 114.62 17.91 25.74
C ALA A 129 115.03 18.98 24.70
N VAL A 130 115.24 18.60 23.44
CA VAL A 130 115.76 19.48 22.37
C VAL A 130 114.67 20.07 21.47
N GLY A 131 113.40 19.74 21.70
CA GLY A 131 112.28 20.24 20.91
C GLY A 131 111.96 19.41 19.65
N GLY A 132 110.92 19.80 18.92
CA GLY A 132 110.43 19.12 17.71
C GLY A 132 109.03 19.57 17.28
N SER A 133 108.48 18.94 16.24
CA SER A 133 107.13 19.21 15.73
C SER A 133 106.23 17.97 15.79
N VAL A 134 104.96 18.14 16.15
CA VAL A 134 103.94 17.08 16.14
C VAL A 134 102.64 17.60 15.52
N THR A 135 102.01 16.80 14.65
CA THR A 135 100.71 17.13 14.07
C THR A 135 99.61 16.40 14.82
N ILE A 136 98.62 17.15 15.29
CA ILE A 136 97.48 16.64 16.03
C ILE A 136 96.18 16.91 15.27
N ALA A 137 95.22 16.01 15.39
CA ALA A 137 93.84 16.28 14.99
C ALA A 137 93.14 17.03 16.12
N THR A 138 92.57 18.19 15.83
CA THR A 138 91.85 19.00 16.84
C THR A 138 90.41 18.54 17.04
N GLY A 139 89.84 17.81 16.08
CA GLY A 139 88.42 17.43 16.08
C GLY A 139 87.45 18.60 15.92
N THR A 140 87.96 19.83 15.80
CA THR A 140 87.21 21.08 15.59
C THR A 140 87.98 22.03 14.67
N TYR A 141 87.25 22.89 13.98
CA TYR A 141 87.80 24.01 13.21
C TYR A 141 87.73 25.34 13.96
N ASP A 142 87.29 25.35 15.22
CA ASP A 142 87.38 26.51 16.09
C ASP A 142 88.81 26.68 16.61
N THR A 143 89.13 27.89 17.10
CA THR A 143 90.43 28.15 17.71
C THR A 143 90.56 27.37 19.01
N VAL A 144 91.61 26.56 19.12
CA VAL A 144 92.00 25.85 20.35
C VAL A 144 93.29 26.46 20.91
N TRP A 145 93.49 26.31 22.21
CA TRP A 145 94.63 26.86 22.92
C TRP A 145 95.56 25.73 23.36
N VAL A 146 96.78 25.75 22.82
CA VAL A 146 97.82 24.76 23.06
C VAL A 146 98.69 25.21 24.23
N ARG A 147 98.93 24.32 25.19
CA ARG A 147 99.88 24.48 26.29
C ARG A 147 100.83 23.28 26.35
N LEU A 148 102.02 23.51 26.86
CA LEU A 148 103.01 22.47 27.11
C LEU A 148 103.26 22.31 28.60
N ILE A 149 103.41 21.07 29.05
CA ILE A 149 103.65 20.75 30.45
C ILE A 149 104.78 19.73 30.51
N ALA A 150 105.86 20.08 31.22
CA ALA A 150 106.94 19.14 31.44
C ALA A 150 106.65 18.24 32.63
N VAL A 151 107.01 16.98 32.50
CA VAL A 151 106.84 15.96 33.53
C VAL A 151 108.20 15.30 33.77
N ASN A 152 108.58 15.11 35.03
CA ASN A 152 109.82 14.42 35.37
C ASN A 152 109.64 12.89 35.38
N SER A 153 110.74 12.15 35.53
CA SER A 153 110.79 10.68 35.56
C SER A 153 109.97 10.05 36.69
N SER A 154 109.59 10.82 37.71
CA SER A 154 108.69 10.38 38.80
C SER A 154 107.19 10.63 38.51
N GLY A 155 106.85 11.24 37.37
CA GLY A 155 105.48 11.59 37.00
C GLY A 155 104.97 12.90 37.60
N THR A 156 105.85 13.71 38.22
CA THR A 156 105.48 15.02 38.75
C THR A 156 105.48 16.06 37.64
N ALA A 157 104.33 16.71 37.42
CA ALA A 157 104.15 17.75 36.42
C ALA A 157 104.59 19.13 36.95
N GLY A 158 105.24 19.91 36.10
CA GLY A 158 105.56 21.32 36.33
C GLY A 158 104.40 22.25 35.95
N ASP A 159 104.65 23.56 36.04
CA ASP A 159 103.68 24.56 35.63
C ASP A 159 103.51 24.59 34.09
N PRO A 160 102.30 24.86 33.59
CA PRO A 160 102.04 24.89 32.15
C PRO A 160 102.61 26.13 31.47
N SER A 161 103.03 25.97 30.20
CA SER A 161 103.44 27.10 29.37
C SER A 161 102.28 28.06 29.07
N THR A 162 102.62 29.27 28.65
CA THR A 162 101.61 30.25 28.20
C THR A 162 100.83 29.69 27.01
N ALA A 163 99.50 29.82 27.04
CA ALA A 163 98.62 29.27 26.02
C ALA A 163 98.81 29.95 24.65
N VAL A 164 98.87 29.15 23.58
CA VAL A 164 99.01 29.64 22.19
C VAL A 164 97.81 29.22 21.35
N PRO A 165 97.15 30.14 20.63
CA PRO A 165 95.98 29.81 19.83
C PRO A 165 96.37 29.15 18.49
N GLY A 166 95.59 28.17 18.05
CA GLY A 166 95.69 27.56 16.72
C GLY A 166 94.32 27.17 16.17
N GLN A 167 94.15 27.23 14.84
CA GLN A 167 92.91 26.85 14.17
C GLN A 167 93.17 25.93 12.97
N ALA A 168 92.42 24.83 12.84
CA ALA A 168 92.56 23.89 11.72
C ALA A 168 92.01 24.45 10.40
N ARG A 169 92.56 24.01 9.25
CA ARG A 169 92.12 24.42 7.89
C ARG A 169 91.13 23.42 7.27
N LYS A 170 90.13 23.93 6.52
CA LYS A 170 89.20 23.13 5.68
C LYS A 170 89.76 22.86 4.27
N ALA A 171 89.27 21.81 3.61
CA ALA A 171 89.62 21.51 2.21
C ALA A 171 89.11 22.60 1.25
N VAL A 172 89.86 22.90 0.19
CA VAL A 172 89.53 23.87 -0.87
C VAL A 172 89.46 23.17 -2.24
N PRO A 173 88.85 23.78 -3.28
CA PRO A 173 88.64 23.10 -4.57
C PRO A 173 89.91 22.52 -5.21
N ASP A 174 91.05 23.19 -5.05
CA ASP A 174 92.34 22.72 -5.59
C ASP A 174 92.88 21.47 -4.87
N ASP A 175 92.36 21.14 -3.68
CA ASP A 175 92.66 19.88 -2.99
C ASP A 175 92.00 18.66 -3.71
N LEU A 176 91.14 18.87 -4.74
CA LEU A 176 90.39 17.82 -5.46
C LEU A 176 90.55 17.89 -7.00
N GLY A 177 91.29 16.94 -7.59
CA GLY A 177 91.46 16.78 -9.03
C GLY A 177 90.28 16.13 -9.77
N ASN A 178 90.28 16.24 -11.11
CA ASN A 178 89.20 15.76 -11.97
C ASN A 178 89.03 14.22 -11.84
N ALA A 179 87.79 13.76 -11.61
CA ALA A 179 87.45 12.35 -11.38
C ALA A 179 88.23 11.67 -10.23
N ILE A 180 88.82 12.44 -9.30
CA ILE A 180 89.45 11.85 -8.10
C ILE A 180 88.43 11.06 -7.28
N ILE A 181 87.17 11.50 -7.24
CA ILE A 181 86.10 10.81 -6.52
C ILE A 181 85.26 9.99 -7.51
N ASP A 182 85.32 8.67 -7.37
CA ASP A 182 84.52 7.70 -8.13
C ASP A 182 83.57 6.93 -7.20
N GLU A 183 82.73 6.07 -7.77
CA GLU A 183 81.71 5.30 -7.05
C GLU A 183 82.27 4.33 -6.00
N THR A 184 83.58 4.05 -6.01
CA THR A 184 84.24 3.24 -4.97
C THR A 184 84.74 4.08 -3.80
N LYS A 185 84.96 5.39 -4.03
CA LYS A 185 85.51 6.32 -3.04
C LYS A 185 84.45 7.03 -2.20
N LEU A 186 83.19 7.04 -2.63
CA LEU A 186 82.06 7.50 -1.82
C LEU A 186 81.22 6.32 -1.35
N ALA A 187 81.28 6.03 -0.06
CA ALA A 187 80.35 5.09 0.55
C ALA A 187 78.91 5.62 0.50
N ARG A 188 77.92 4.72 0.58
CA ARG A 188 76.50 5.11 0.62
C ARG A 188 76.26 6.05 1.81
N GLY A 189 75.81 7.28 1.53
CA GLY A 189 75.58 8.31 2.54
C GLY A 189 76.80 9.19 2.85
N ALA A 190 77.92 9.04 2.12
CA ALA A 190 79.11 9.87 2.29
C ALA A 190 78.87 11.35 1.92
N VAL A 191 77.95 11.62 1.00
CA VAL A 191 77.47 12.98 0.71
C VAL A 191 76.15 13.18 1.45
N THR A 192 76.22 13.90 2.57
CA THR A 192 75.06 14.28 3.38
C THR A 192 74.58 15.69 2.99
N ASP A 193 73.42 16.11 3.52
CA ASP A 193 72.89 17.46 3.29
C ASP A 193 73.88 18.55 3.72
N ALA A 194 74.73 18.28 4.73
CA ALA A 194 75.78 19.21 5.15
C ALA A 194 76.95 19.31 4.15
N ALA A 195 77.13 18.31 3.29
CA ALA A 195 78.14 18.27 2.24
C ALA A 195 77.71 18.99 0.95
N LEU A 196 76.41 19.33 0.81
CA LEU A 196 75.86 20.02 -0.35
C LEU A 196 75.30 21.39 0.07
N ALA A 197 75.97 22.47 -0.32
CA ALA A 197 75.46 23.82 -0.07
C ALA A 197 74.15 24.08 -0.85
N LEU A 198 73.29 24.95 -0.31
CA LEU A 198 72.07 25.38 -0.98
C LEU A 198 72.39 25.97 -2.36
N GLY A 199 71.84 25.39 -3.42
CA GLY A 199 72.08 25.81 -4.81
C GLY A 199 73.32 25.18 -5.47
N ALA A 200 74.02 24.27 -4.80
CA ALA A 200 75.17 23.54 -5.38
C ALA A 200 74.80 22.73 -6.62
N VAL A 201 73.56 22.22 -6.69
CA VAL A 201 72.98 21.62 -7.89
C VAL A 201 71.97 22.58 -8.49
N ASN A 202 72.37 23.32 -9.52
CA ASN A 202 71.56 24.34 -10.19
C ASN A 202 71.07 23.88 -11.57
N SER A 203 70.32 24.73 -12.27
CA SER A 203 69.79 24.42 -13.60
C SER A 203 70.87 24.14 -14.66
N THR A 204 72.10 24.62 -14.49
CA THR A 204 73.24 24.25 -15.34
C THR A 204 73.71 22.83 -15.07
N ALA A 205 73.67 22.39 -13.82
CA ALA A 205 73.93 21.00 -13.43
C ALA A 205 72.79 20.02 -13.81
N LEU A 206 71.57 20.54 -14.02
CA LEU A 206 70.36 19.81 -14.42
C LEU A 206 69.80 20.29 -15.77
N ALA A 207 70.65 20.37 -16.80
CA ALA A 207 70.23 20.79 -18.14
C ALA A 207 69.17 19.84 -18.77
N ASP A 208 68.52 20.27 -19.85
CA ASP A 208 67.56 19.45 -20.59
C ASP A 208 68.19 18.10 -21.00
N GLY A 209 67.52 16.99 -20.66
CA GLY A 209 68.03 15.63 -20.88
C GLY A 209 69.08 15.14 -19.86
N ALA A 210 69.40 15.93 -18.83
CA ALA A 210 70.25 15.49 -17.74
C ALA A 210 69.62 14.32 -16.96
N VAL A 211 68.29 14.35 -16.79
CA VAL A 211 67.51 13.32 -16.09
C VAL A 211 66.59 12.62 -17.08
N LEU A 212 67.02 11.44 -17.55
CA LEU A 212 66.24 10.57 -18.44
C LEU A 212 65.73 9.35 -17.66
N ALA A 213 64.68 8.70 -18.17
CA ALA A 213 64.11 7.51 -17.52
C ALA A 213 65.15 6.41 -17.30
N GLU A 214 66.08 6.21 -18.25
CA GLU A 214 67.20 5.27 -18.12
C GLU A 214 68.22 5.64 -17.04
N LYS A 215 68.29 6.93 -16.64
CA LYS A 215 69.15 7.44 -15.57
C LYS A 215 68.45 7.40 -14.20
N LEU A 216 67.16 7.06 -14.15
CA LEU A 216 66.37 6.92 -12.93
C LEU A 216 66.06 5.44 -12.69
N ALA A 217 66.70 4.84 -11.69
CA ALA A 217 66.36 3.49 -11.27
C ALA A 217 64.91 3.41 -10.74
N ALA A 218 64.29 2.23 -10.81
CA ALA A 218 62.96 2.02 -10.25
C ALA A 218 62.92 2.41 -8.77
N SER A 219 61.89 3.16 -8.35
CA SER A 219 61.75 3.70 -6.98
C SER A 219 62.85 4.68 -6.54
N SER A 220 63.62 5.24 -7.48
CA SER A 220 64.63 6.25 -7.17
C SER A 220 64.01 7.58 -6.72
N VAL A 221 62.84 7.94 -7.25
CA VAL A 221 62.03 9.08 -6.81
C VAL A 221 60.79 8.55 -6.09
N THR A 222 60.71 8.79 -4.78
CA THR A 222 59.59 8.40 -3.91
C THR A 222 58.99 9.65 -3.26
N LEU A 223 57.78 9.53 -2.69
CA LEU A 223 57.09 10.66 -2.07
C LEU A 223 57.96 11.36 -0.99
N GLY A 224 58.67 10.57 -0.17
CA GLY A 224 59.57 11.11 0.86
C GLY A 224 60.84 11.77 0.32
N LYS A 225 61.16 11.63 -0.98
CA LYS A 225 62.29 12.28 -1.65
C LYS A 225 61.89 13.56 -2.39
N LEU A 226 60.59 13.88 -2.43
CA LEU A 226 60.08 15.11 -3.02
C LEU A 226 59.59 16.02 -1.89
N ALA A 227 60.16 17.22 -1.79
CA ALA A 227 59.66 18.21 -0.86
C ALA A 227 58.27 18.72 -1.29
N ASN A 228 57.47 19.20 -0.33
CA ASN A 228 56.16 19.78 -0.62
C ASN A 228 56.31 20.95 -1.62
N GLY A 229 55.57 20.90 -2.73
CA GLY A 229 55.65 21.88 -3.81
C GLY A 229 56.84 21.72 -4.77
N ALA A 230 57.71 20.72 -4.58
CA ALA A 230 58.85 20.45 -5.48
C ALA A 230 58.41 20.10 -6.91
N VAL A 231 57.20 19.54 -7.06
CA VAL A 231 56.53 19.34 -8.35
C VAL A 231 55.25 20.17 -8.35
N THR A 232 55.23 21.24 -9.15
CA THR A 232 54.06 22.11 -9.25
C THR A 232 53.04 21.57 -10.25
N LEU A 233 51.77 21.98 -10.10
CA LEU A 233 50.69 21.59 -11.03
C LEU A 233 50.98 22.02 -12.49
N SER A 234 51.75 23.10 -12.66
CA SER A 234 52.25 23.56 -13.96
C SER A 234 53.32 22.61 -14.52
N ALA A 235 54.14 21.98 -13.68
CA ALA A 235 55.14 21.00 -14.08
C ALA A 235 54.53 19.64 -14.47
N LEU A 236 53.26 19.40 -14.11
CA LEU A 236 52.49 18.19 -14.42
C LEU A 236 51.47 18.36 -15.57
N GLY A 237 51.52 19.47 -16.32
CA GLY A 237 50.72 19.63 -17.54
C GLY A 237 49.34 20.28 -17.37
N GLY A 238 49.05 20.92 -16.24
CA GLY A 238 48.04 21.99 -16.18
C GLY A 238 46.63 21.69 -16.72
N ALA A 239 46.04 20.52 -16.46
CA ALA A 239 44.58 20.30 -16.42
C ALA A 239 44.25 18.85 -16.00
N LEU A 240 43.76 18.64 -14.78
CA LEU A 240 42.98 17.44 -14.42
C LEU A 240 41.48 17.79 -14.44
N ALA A 241 41.00 18.13 -15.63
CA ALA A 241 39.59 18.24 -15.93
C ALA A 241 39.11 16.86 -16.41
N ASP A 242 38.58 16.04 -15.52
CA ASP A 242 37.28 15.34 -15.65
C ASP A 242 37.17 14.23 -14.58
N ALA A 243 35.94 13.98 -14.12
CA ALA A 243 35.52 13.20 -12.95
C ALA A 243 35.72 13.91 -11.60
N THR A 244 34.60 14.25 -10.94
CA THR A 244 34.48 14.74 -9.54
C THR A 244 35.71 15.45 -9.02
N SER A 245 35.78 16.79 -9.10
CA SER A 245 36.93 17.51 -8.52
C SER A 245 36.89 17.39 -6.98
N GLN A 246 37.38 16.25 -6.49
CA GLN A 246 37.87 16.03 -5.15
C GLN A 246 38.86 17.15 -4.89
N ARG A 247 38.41 18.15 -4.13
CA ARG A 247 39.24 19.28 -3.76
C ARG A 247 40.19 18.89 -2.63
N LEU A 248 39.81 17.84 -1.87
CA LEU A 248 40.64 17.22 -0.86
C LEU A 248 40.18 15.77 -0.66
N VAL A 249 41.13 14.84 -0.62
CA VAL A 249 40.97 13.50 -0.03
C VAL A 249 42.20 13.25 0.83
N ASP A 250 41.98 12.95 2.10
CA ASP A 250 43.03 12.64 3.06
C ASP A 250 42.71 11.28 3.68
N ALA A 251 43.61 10.31 3.50
CA ALA A 251 43.49 8.93 4.00
C ALA A 251 44.19 8.74 5.37
N MET A 252 44.35 9.81 6.14
CA MET A 252 44.99 9.81 7.47
C MET A 252 46.42 9.26 7.48
N GLY A 253 47.13 9.38 6.34
CA GLY A 253 48.50 8.88 6.17
C GLY A 253 49.57 9.84 6.70
N GLU A 254 49.26 11.14 6.81
CA GLU A 254 50.19 12.19 7.24
C GLU A 254 49.73 12.85 8.53
N ALA A 255 50.41 12.57 9.65
CA ALA A 255 50.00 13.09 10.95
C ALA A 255 50.02 14.63 11.03
N ALA A 256 50.89 15.29 10.26
CA ALA A 256 51.01 16.74 10.20
C ALA A 256 49.85 17.43 9.44
N ALA A 257 49.05 16.68 8.68
CA ALA A 257 47.89 17.21 7.97
C ALA A 257 46.72 17.55 8.91
N TRP A 258 46.77 17.09 10.17
CA TRP A 258 45.70 17.23 11.16
C TRP A 258 46.19 17.84 12.46
N GLN A 259 45.51 18.88 12.92
CA GLN A 259 45.80 19.56 14.17
C GLN A 259 44.65 19.39 15.17
N THR A 260 44.97 18.97 16.39
CA THR A 260 44.04 18.97 17.52
C THR A 260 43.78 20.40 17.98
N THR A 261 42.54 20.86 17.83
CA THR A 261 42.09 22.21 18.22
C THR A 261 41.51 22.25 19.63
N ALA A 262 41.03 21.11 20.14
CA ALA A 262 40.68 20.90 21.53
C ALA A 262 40.59 19.40 21.82
N GLN A 263 40.77 19.04 23.09
CA GLN A 263 40.63 17.67 23.57
C GLN A 263 40.06 17.64 24.99
N GLY A 264 39.31 16.60 25.32
CA GLY A 264 38.84 16.34 26.68
C GLY A 264 39.98 15.97 27.64
N VAL A 265 39.72 16.02 28.95
CA VAL A 265 40.71 15.66 29.97
C VAL A 265 41.07 14.17 29.85
N GLY A 266 42.33 13.89 29.54
CA GLY A 266 42.84 12.54 29.31
C GLY A 266 42.56 11.96 27.91
N ALA A 267 41.96 12.73 27.00
CA ALA A 267 41.73 12.30 25.63
C ALA A 267 43.02 12.35 24.79
N THR A 268 43.19 11.41 23.87
CA THR A 268 44.37 11.30 23.01
C THR A 268 43.98 11.16 21.54
N TRP A 269 44.77 11.78 20.66
CA TRP A 269 44.72 11.58 19.21
C TRP A 269 46.01 10.90 18.74
N ALA A 270 45.88 9.82 17.96
CA ALA A 270 47.01 9.08 17.42
C ALA A 270 46.78 8.74 15.94
N HIS A 271 47.86 8.59 15.17
CA HIS A 271 47.79 8.01 13.82
C HIS A 271 48.32 6.60 13.89
N LEU A 272 47.52 5.64 13.44
CA LEU A 272 47.85 4.22 13.43
C LEU A 272 48.13 3.78 12.00
N THR A 273 49.13 2.93 11.81
CA THR A 273 49.50 2.34 10.52
C THR A 273 49.32 0.82 10.58
N GLY A 274 49.08 0.19 9.43
CA GLY A 274 48.90 -1.26 9.33
C GLY A 274 47.57 -1.77 9.87
N VAL A 275 46.51 -0.95 9.82
CA VAL A 275 45.15 -1.34 10.19
C VAL A 275 44.52 -2.08 9.00
N PRO A 276 44.46 -3.43 9.00
CA PRO A 276 44.27 -4.20 7.76
C PRO A 276 42.87 -4.07 7.16
N ASP A 277 41.90 -3.70 8.00
CA ASP A 277 40.50 -3.54 7.64
C ASP A 277 40.10 -2.07 7.39
N ALA A 278 41.07 -1.13 7.44
CA ALA A 278 40.86 0.26 7.03
C ALA A 278 40.84 0.34 5.49
N PRO A 279 39.74 0.77 4.86
CA PRO A 279 39.59 0.56 3.42
C PRO A 279 40.45 1.47 2.54
N THR A 280 41.05 2.55 3.07
CA THR A 280 42.00 3.39 2.30
C THR A 280 43.36 3.41 3.00
N GLY A 281 44.40 2.87 2.36
CA GLY A 281 45.80 3.08 2.79
C GLY A 281 46.26 2.34 4.05
N GLN A 282 45.38 1.58 4.73
CA GLN A 282 45.67 0.90 6.01
C GLN A 282 46.18 1.83 7.12
N THR A 283 45.87 3.13 7.01
CA THR A 283 46.21 4.17 7.99
C THR A 283 44.94 4.80 8.52
N VAL A 284 44.87 5.04 9.84
CA VAL A 284 43.69 5.66 10.47
C VAL A 284 44.13 6.65 11.53
N GLY A 285 43.37 7.72 11.71
CA GLY A 285 43.44 8.56 12.90
C GLY A 285 42.53 8.01 14.00
N GLU A 286 43.04 7.82 15.20
CA GLU A 286 42.30 7.28 16.35
C GLU A 286 42.15 8.33 17.46
N ALA A 287 40.90 8.61 17.83
CA ALA A 287 40.52 9.43 18.98
C ALA A 287 40.08 8.54 20.13
N LYS A 288 40.78 8.62 21.26
CA LYS A 288 40.34 8.07 22.56
C LYS A 288 39.82 9.22 23.41
N GLY A 289 38.54 9.21 23.74
CA GLY A 289 37.84 10.35 24.33
C GLY A 289 37.61 11.50 23.34
N TYR A 290 37.08 12.61 23.85
CA TYR A 290 36.67 13.76 23.02
C TYR A 290 37.85 14.46 22.34
N ILE A 291 37.83 14.54 21.01
CA ILE A 291 38.84 15.21 20.20
C ILE A 291 38.18 16.10 19.14
N ARG A 292 38.70 17.31 18.96
CA ARG A 292 38.38 18.19 17.81
C ARG A 292 39.58 18.39 16.92
N LEU A 293 39.43 18.06 15.64
CA LEU A 293 40.51 18.09 14.65
C LEU A 293 40.20 19.06 13.54
N ARG A 294 41.24 19.74 13.07
CA ARG A 294 41.24 20.59 11.90
C ARG A 294 42.26 20.08 10.89
N GLY A 295 41.88 20.03 9.62
CA GLY A 295 42.83 19.86 8.52
C GLY A 295 43.68 21.12 8.33
N THR A 296 44.95 20.96 7.96
CA THR A 296 45.85 22.09 7.66
C THR A 296 45.71 22.55 6.20
N THR A 297 45.27 21.67 5.31
CA THR A 297 45.05 21.96 3.89
C THR A 297 43.83 22.87 3.68
N LEU A 298 44.04 23.99 2.97
CA LEU A 298 42.99 24.95 2.62
C LEU A 298 42.43 24.67 1.23
N VAL A 299 41.10 24.55 1.14
CA VAL A 299 40.36 24.35 -0.11
C VAL A 299 39.67 25.66 -0.50
N PRO A 300 39.91 26.21 -1.70
CA PRO A 300 39.18 27.38 -2.19
C PRO A 300 37.65 27.15 -2.21
N TYR A 301 36.90 28.14 -1.72
CA TYR A 301 35.44 28.08 -1.64
C TYR A 301 34.75 29.04 -2.62
N GLU A 302 34.07 28.45 -3.59
CA GLU A 302 33.40 29.14 -4.70
C GLU A 302 31.88 29.22 -4.45
N PRO A 303 31.27 30.42 -4.45
CA PRO A 303 29.81 30.55 -4.44
C PRO A 303 29.19 29.88 -5.67
N GLY A 304 27.97 29.34 -5.55
CA GLY A 304 27.26 28.62 -6.59
C GLY A 304 27.60 27.13 -6.69
N VAL A 305 28.72 26.69 -6.13
CA VAL A 305 29.16 25.28 -6.16
C VAL A 305 28.64 24.53 -4.92
N LEU A 306 28.04 23.36 -5.13
CA LEU A 306 27.62 22.47 -4.04
C LEU A 306 28.81 21.63 -3.59
N TYR A 307 29.21 21.76 -2.33
CA TYR A 307 30.29 20.96 -1.75
C TYR A 307 29.71 19.82 -0.91
N ARG A 308 30.21 18.59 -1.13
CA ARG A 308 30.00 17.42 -0.26
C ARG A 308 31.21 17.26 0.64
N ILE A 309 30.96 17.21 1.95
CA ILE A 309 31.98 17.01 2.98
C ILE A 309 31.70 15.65 3.60
N SER A 310 32.66 14.74 3.56
CA SER A 310 32.48 13.39 4.08
C SER A 310 33.67 12.94 4.93
N ALA A 311 33.38 12.14 5.95
CA ALA A 311 34.40 11.43 6.72
C ALA A 311 33.96 9.99 6.94
N ARG A 312 34.84 9.03 6.64
CA ARG A 312 34.62 7.62 6.92
C ARG A 312 35.20 7.29 8.30
N VAL A 313 34.32 6.90 9.20
CA VAL A 313 34.58 6.78 10.63
C VAL A 313 33.98 5.49 11.18
N ARG A 314 34.53 4.98 12.26
CA ARG A 314 33.96 3.86 13.03
C ARG A 314 34.17 4.07 14.53
N ALA A 315 33.33 3.47 15.35
CA ALA A 315 33.58 3.34 16.78
C ALA A 315 34.18 1.95 17.07
N THR A 316 35.25 1.88 17.85
CA THR A 316 35.88 0.61 18.27
C THR A 316 35.71 0.36 19.77
N ALA A 317 35.36 1.38 20.54
CA ALA A 317 34.91 1.27 21.93
C ALA A 317 33.91 2.39 22.26
N GLN A 318 33.10 2.20 23.29
CA GLN A 318 32.04 3.14 23.70
C GLN A 318 32.21 3.58 25.15
N LEU A 319 31.46 4.63 25.53
CA LEU A 319 31.20 4.97 26.92
C LEU A 319 30.31 3.90 27.56
N GLY A 320 30.43 3.71 28.88
CA GLY A 320 29.50 2.84 29.63
C GLY A 320 28.03 3.29 29.54
N SER A 321 27.77 4.56 29.21
CA SER A 321 26.43 5.13 28.99
C SER A 321 25.88 4.94 27.57
N GLY A 322 26.61 4.27 26.67
CA GLY A 322 26.18 3.97 25.31
C GLY A 322 26.99 4.64 24.20
N PRO A 323 26.46 4.68 22.95
CA PRO A 323 27.16 5.23 21.79
C PRO A 323 27.49 6.71 21.93
N ASP A 324 28.64 7.10 21.39
CA ASP A 324 29.07 8.50 21.32
C ASP A 324 28.86 9.03 19.88
N SER A 325 28.91 10.36 19.70
CA SER A 325 28.56 11.04 18.45
C SER A 325 29.75 11.70 17.75
N VAL A 326 29.67 11.69 16.42
CA VAL A 326 30.62 12.36 15.52
C VAL A 326 29.96 13.55 14.82
N HIS A 327 30.75 14.59 14.58
CA HIS A 327 30.39 15.74 13.75
C HIS A 327 31.41 15.94 12.63
N VAL A 328 30.92 16.19 11.43
CA VAL A 328 31.72 16.41 10.22
C VAL A 328 31.34 17.75 9.61
N GLY A 329 32.33 18.58 9.31
CA GLY A 329 32.10 19.88 8.70
C GLY A 329 33.40 20.53 8.23
N VAL A 330 33.38 21.85 8.15
CA VAL A 330 34.55 22.65 7.77
C VAL A 330 34.70 23.88 8.66
N LEU A 331 35.93 24.38 8.74
CA LEU A 331 36.24 25.72 9.24
C LEU A 331 36.37 26.69 8.07
N GLY A 332 35.76 27.87 8.20
CA GLY A 332 35.94 28.96 7.25
C GLY A 332 37.24 29.74 7.51
N VAL A 333 37.91 30.14 6.44
CA VAL A 333 39.13 30.95 6.46
C VAL A 333 38.98 32.10 5.47
N GLY A 334 39.45 33.28 5.89
CA GLY A 334 39.41 34.53 5.13
C GLY A 334 40.36 34.53 3.93
N ALA A 335 40.36 35.63 3.19
CA ALA A 335 41.17 35.80 1.98
C ALA A 335 42.69 35.73 2.25
N ASP A 336 43.11 36.06 3.46
CA ASP A 336 44.51 36.03 3.92
C ASP A 336 45.01 34.62 4.30
N GLN A 337 44.17 33.59 4.10
CA GLN A 337 44.47 32.18 4.39
C GLN A 337 44.82 31.88 5.85
N THR A 338 44.65 32.84 6.77
CA THR A 338 45.10 32.73 8.16
C THR A 338 44.00 33.14 9.14
N THR A 339 43.26 34.22 8.85
CA THR A 339 42.13 34.66 9.66
C THR A 339 41.00 33.64 9.57
N LEU A 340 40.60 33.11 10.73
CA LEU A 340 39.47 32.21 10.78
C LEU A 340 38.17 33.01 10.69
N VAL A 341 37.11 32.40 10.16
CA VAL A 341 35.81 33.05 10.00
C VAL A 341 34.69 32.09 10.46
N ASN A 342 34.07 32.36 11.63
CA ASN A 342 32.84 31.64 12.02
C ASN A 342 31.64 32.04 11.18
N ARG A 343 30.56 31.30 11.41
CA ARG A 343 29.20 31.66 11.04
C ARG A 343 28.84 33.13 11.31
N THR A 344 29.35 33.79 12.36
CA THR A 344 29.01 35.21 12.66
C THR A 344 30.07 36.21 12.15
N GLY A 345 31.08 35.77 11.40
CA GLY A 345 32.14 36.61 10.85
C GLY A 345 33.31 36.95 11.78
N SER A 346 33.33 36.48 13.03
CA SER A 346 34.42 36.71 14.00
C SER A 346 35.63 35.80 13.73
N ASN A 347 36.80 36.20 14.26
CA ASN A 347 38.06 35.44 14.20
C ASN A 347 38.35 34.70 15.53
N SER A 348 37.71 33.56 15.76
CA SER A 348 37.84 32.76 16.99
C SER A 348 37.55 31.28 16.77
N PRO A 349 38.45 30.30 16.90
CA PRO A 349 38.15 28.89 16.59
C PRO A 349 36.93 28.28 17.32
N ASN A 350 36.43 28.93 18.38
CA ASN A 350 35.17 28.60 19.04
C ASN A 350 33.96 29.08 18.21
N SER A 351 33.04 28.16 17.93
CA SER A 351 31.86 28.39 17.06
C SER A 351 32.16 28.61 15.57
N HIS A 352 33.36 28.25 15.08
CA HIS A 352 33.81 28.38 13.68
C HIS A 352 33.34 27.32 12.69
N TYR A 353 32.48 26.44 13.13
CA TYR A 353 32.12 25.27 12.35
C TYR A 353 30.91 25.54 11.46
N TYR A 354 31.06 25.22 10.18
CA TYR A 354 29.93 24.94 9.31
C TYR A 354 29.72 23.43 9.41
N ILE A 355 28.89 23.00 10.36
CA ILE A 355 28.59 21.58 10.52
C ILE A 355 27.81 21.14 9.29
N ALA A 356 28.44 20.29 8.49
CA ALA A 356 27.80 19.70 7.34
C ALA A 356 26.91 18.53 7.82
N ALA A 357 27.39 17.74 8.79
CA ALA A 357 26.66 16.64 9.43
C ALA A 357 26.90 16.62 10.94
N SER A 358 25.82 16.63 11.74
CA SER A 358 25.87 16.76 13.20
C SER A 358 25.38 15.51 13.93
N GLY A 359 25.98 15.19 15.07
CA GLY A 359 25.38 14.34 16.10
C GLY A 359 25.14 12.88 15.71
N ARG A 360 25.81 12.36 14.67
CA ARG A 360 25.66 10.95 14.27
C ARG A 360 26.24 10.06 15.36
N SER A 361 25.37 9.36 16.09
CA SER A 361 25.79 8.38 17.09
C SER A 361 26.33 7.13 16.39
N LEU A 362 27.46 6.61 16.86
CA LEU A 362 28.10 5.41 16.32
C LEU A 362 28.28 4.36 17.40
N SER A 363 27.95 3.12 17.05
CA SER A 363 28.15 1.93 17.84
C SER A 363 29.28 1.06 17.32
N THR A 364 29.83 0.20 18.19
CA THR A 364 30.89 -0.74 17.79
C THR A 364 30.41 -1.76 16.78
N THR A 365 29.10 -1.99 16.66
CA THR A 365 28.50 -2.89 15.67
C THR A 365 28.30 -2.26 14.30
N ASP A 366 28.40 -0.92 14.17
CA ASP A 366 28.14 -0.22 12.90
C ASP A 366 29.26 -0.40 11.87
N GLY A 367 30.47 -0.78 12.31
CA GLY A 367 31.64 -0.88 11.43
C GLY A 367 32.03 0.49 10.84
N TRP A 368 32.60 0.48 9.63
CA TRP A 368 32.95 1.71 8.90
C TRP A 368 31.71 2.38 8.29
N VAL A 369 31.46 3.62 8.71
CA VAL A 369 30.34 4.43 8.25
C VAL A 369 30.86 5.74 7.67
N THR A 370 30.34 6.13 6.51
CA THR A 370 30.62 7.44 5.92
C THR A 370 29.57 8.45 6.38
N VAL A 371 30.01 9.47 7.13
CA VAL A 371 29.16 10.59 7.58
C VAL A 371 29.33 11.74 6.58
N VAL A 372 28.21 12.25 6.05
CA VAL A 372 28.19 13.17 4.91
C VAL A 372 27.32 14.38 5.20
N GLY A 373 27.79 15.56 4.81
CA GLY A 373 27.00 16.78 4.79
C GLY A 373 27.33 17.71 3.62
N TYR A 374 26.56 18.78 3.47
CA TYR A 374 26.57 19.62 2.27
C TYR A 374 26.60 21.11 2.59
N LEU A 375 27.42 21.85 1.84
CA LEU A 375 27.52 23.30 1.91
C LEU A 375 27.43 23.92 0.52
N LYS A 376 26.78 25.06 0.38
CA LYS A 376 26.66 25.81 -0.87
C LYS A 376 26.44 27.28 -0.57
N ASP A 377 27.02 28.13 -1.40
CA ASP A 377 26.85 29.58 -1.35
C ASP A 377 27.39 30.25 -0.07
N ARG A 378 27.43 31.57 -0.14
CA ARG A 378 27.76 32.44 0.99
C ARG A 378 26.48 33.08 1.51
N ALA A 379 26.38 33.26 2.82
CA ALA A 379 25.32 34.01 3.47
C ALA A 379 25.33 35.46 2.94
N ALA A 380 24.15 36.08 2.94
CA ALA A 380 24.02 37.49 2.56
C ALA A 380 24.89 38.40 3.44
N THR A 381 25.26 39.56 2.94
CA THR A 381 26.12 40.51 3.65
C THR A 381 25.55 40.86 5.03
N GLY A 382 26.38 40.75 6.06
CA GLY A 382 25.99 40.93 7.47
C GLY A 382 25.14 39.80 8.09
N ALA A 383 24.77 38.76 7.33
CA ALA A 383 24.05 37.61 7.86
C ALA A 383 25.00 36.52 8.37
N SER A 384 24.54 35.78 9.37
CA SER A 384 25.27 34.60 9.83
C SER A 384 25.19 33.46 8.81
N GLY A 385 26.28 32.71 8.64
CA GLY A 385 26.25 31.43 7.94
C GLY A 385 25.44 30.37 8.69
N SER A 386 25.19 29.24 8.05
CA SER A 386 24.30 28.19 8.53
C SER A 386 24.69 27.66 9.90
N ALA A 387 23.67 27.50 10.74
CA ALA A 387 23.75 26.87 12.05
C ALA A 387 23.12 25.47 11.99
N GLY A 388 23.76 24.46 12.60
CA GLY A 388 23.22 23.10 12.67
C GLY A 388 23.61 22.20 11.49
N THR A 389 22.94 21.05 11.39
CA THR A 389 23.26 19.98 10.42
C THR A 389 22.69 20.27 9.03
N ASN A 390 23.45 19.98 7.97
CA ASN A 390 23.08 20.22 6.57
C ASN A 390 23.29 18.95 5.74
N THR A 391 22.59 17.87 6.11
CA THR A 391 22.78 16.52 5.53
C THR A 391 21.99 16.28 4.24
N ASP A 392 21.09 17.20 3.86
CA ASP A 392 20.35 17.12 2.60
C ASP A 392 21.04 17.99 1.54
N PRO A 393 21.50 17.43 0.41
CA PRO A 393 22.11 18.20 -0.68
C PRO A 393 21.16 19.22 -1.32
N ARG A 394 19.84 19.10 -1.11
CA ARG A 394 18.82 20.06 -1.59
C ARG A 394 18.65 21.27 -0.67
N SER A 395 19.07 21.17 0.59
CA SER A 395 19.07 22.26 1.56
C SER A 395 20.48 22.42 2.19
N PRO A 396 21.50 22.72 1.38
CA PRO A 396 22.87 22.85 1.84
C PRO A 396 23.05 24.08 2.74
N GLY A 397 24.05 24.02 3.63
CA GLY A 397 24.37 25.16 4.49
C GLY A 397 25.21 26.21 3.77
N ALA A 398 24.94 27.49 4.02
CA ALA A 398 25.75 28.60 3.51
C ALA A 398 26.88 28.94 4.49
N VAL A 399 28.05 29.29 3.97
CA VAL A 399 29.15 29.81 4.80
C VAL A 399 29.02 31.33 4.97
N HIS A 400 29.64 31.93 5.99
CA HIS A 400 29.62 33.40 6.15
C HIS A 400 30.24 34.10 4.93
N GLU A 401 29.80 35.32 4.63
CA GLU A 401 30.22 36.04 3.42
C GLU A 401 31.73 36.25 3.30
N ALA A 402 32.45 36.31 4.42
CA ALA A 402 33.90 36.55 4.48
C ALA A 402 34.74 35.29 4.19
N VAL A 403 34.13 34.10 4.11
CA VAL A 403 34.84 32.85 3.83
C VAL A 403 35.33 32.82 2.38
N ARG A 404 36.62 32.53 2.19
CA ARG A 404 37.25 32.34 0.88
C ARG A 404 37.87 30.95 0.73
N TYR A 405 38.27 30.34 1.85
CA TYR A 405 38.77 28.97 1.90
C TYR A 405 38.04 28.21 2.99
N ILE A 406 37.91 26.89 2.80
CA ILE A 406 37.39 25.95 3.79
C ILE A 406 38.43 24.88 4.07
N THR A 407 38.38 24.27 5.24
CA THR A 407 39.25 23.14 5.58
C THR A 407 38.49 22.13 6.43
N PRO A 408 38.74 20.81 6.30
CA PRO A 408 38.01 19.79 7.05
C PRO A 408 38.05 20.02 8.56
N TYR A 409 36.94 19.72 9.22
CA TYR A 409 36.81 19.85 10.66
C TYR A 409 35.97 18.71 11.24
N LEU A 410 36.52 17.99 12.21
CA LEU A 410 35.91 16.79 12.79
C LEU A 410 35.82 16.88 14.31
N TRP A 411 34.68 16.50 14.88
CA TRP A 411 34.53 16.29 16.32
C TRP A 411 34.21 14.82 16.57
N LEU A 412 35.08 14.16 17.31
CA LEU A 412 35.01 12.74 17.61
C LEU A 412 34.70 12.57 19.10
N ASN A 413 33.86 11.58 19.42
CA ASN A 413 33.41 11.28 20.78
C ASN A 413 32.83 12.51 21.52
N TYR A 414 31.91 13.26 20.88
CA TYR A 414 31.42 14.54 21.37
C TYR A 414 30.71 14.50 22.73
N ILE A 415 29.90 13.47 23.01
CA ILE A 415 29.16 13.32 24.28
C ILE A 415 30.16 13.12 25.44
N SER A 416 31.32 12.52 25.17
CA SER A 416 32.39 12.39 26.16
C SER A 416 33.17 13.67 26.49
N ALA A 417 32.82 14.83 25.93
CA ALA A 417 33.56 16.09 26.13
C ALA A 417 33.72 16.50 27.60
N SER A 418 32.78 16.12 28.47
CA SER A 418 32.81 16.41 29.91
C SER A 418 33.14 15.18 30.77
N VAL A 419 33.51 14.04 30.16
CA VAL A 419 33.79 12.78 30.87
C VAL A 419 35.30 12.57 30.96
N SER A 420 35.87 12.78 32.15
CA SER A 420 37.29 12.52 32.41
C SER A 420 37.58 11.02 32.30
N GLY A 421 38.57 10.62 31.49
CA GLY A 421 38.95 9.22 31.31
C GLY A 421 37.97 8.39 30.47
N SER A 422 37.27 9.03 29.52
CA SER A 422 36.36 8.36 28.58
C SER A 422 36.97 7.12 27.92
N THR A 423 36.20 6.03 27.89
CA THR A 423 36.55 4.77 27.21
C THR A 423 36.13 4.75 25.74
N ALA A 424 35.46 5.79 25.24
CA ALA A 424 35.02 5.84 23.84
C ALA A 424 36.21 5.99 22.89
N VAL A 425 36.23 5.18 21.84
CA VAL A 425 37.25 5.22 20.80
C VAL A 425 36.59 5.28 19.43
N MET A 426 36.98 6.28 18.64
CA MET A 426 36.58 6.44 17.24
C MET A 426 37.81 6.48 16.35
N GLN A 427 37.74 5.79 15.22
CA GLN A 427 38.76 5.84 14.18
C GLN A 427 38.21 6.55 12.95
N VAL A 428 39.04 7.33 12.29
CA VAL A 428 38.78 7.99 11.01
C VAL A 428 39.77 7.41 10.00
N ASP A 429 39.26 6.91 8.89
CA ASP A 429 40.10 6.33 7.85
C ASP A 429 40.29 7.32 6.68
N ALA A 430 39.25 8.05 6.29
CA ALA A 430 39.36 9.02 5.21
C ALA A 430 38.44 10.22 5.39
N VAL A 431 38.88 11.39 4.93
CA VAL A 431 38.08 12.63 4.88
C VAL A 431 38.18 13.22 3.49
N ALA A 432 37.04 13.63 2.94
CA ALA A 432 36.97 14.21 1.60
C ALA A 432 36.12 15.48 1.56
N ILE A 433 36.56 16.44 0.74
CA ILE A 433 35.78 17.61 0.30
C ILE A 433 35.68 17.56 -1.22
N GLU A 434 34.46 17.50 -1.73
CA GLU A 434 34.18 17.30 -3.15
C GLU A 434 33.27 18.41 -3.66
N ALA A 435 33.63 19.03 -4.79
CA ALA A 435 32.74 19.92 -5.52
C ALA A 435 31.80 19.09 -6.41
N LEU A 436 30.51 19.05 -6.08
CA LEU A 436 29.47 18.39 -6.86
C LEU A 436 28.96 19.33 -7.96
N LYS A 437 28.97 18.83 -9.20
CA LYS A 437 28.37 19.54 -10.34
C LYS A 437 26.85 19.40 -10.27
N THR A 438 26.11 20.51 -10.30
CA THR A 438 24.65 20.48 -10.39
C THR A 438 24.22 19.99 -11.77
N GLY A 439 23.49 18.86 -11.86
CA GLY A 439 22.77 18.46 -13.08
C GLY A 439 23.30 17.26 -13.87
N VAL A 440 24.20 16.43 -13.34
CA VAL A 440 24.61 15.17 -14.02
C VAL A 440 24.07 13.98 -13.25
N VAL A 441 22.85 13.58 -13.57
CA VAL A 441 22.31 12.26 -13.19
C VAL A 441 22.53 11.35 -14.39
N ASP A 442 23.60 10.56 -14.38
CA ASP A 442 23.83 9.50 -15.38
C ASP A 442 23.71 8.11 -14.73
N ALA A 443 23.72 7.06 -15.55
CA ALA A 443 23.50 5.68 -15.10
C ALA A 443 24.51 5.21 -14.03
N THR A 444 25.70 5.83 -13.99
CA THR A 444 26.74 5.51 -13.00
C THR A 444 26.43 6.09 -11.62
N ASN A 445 25.62 7.16 -11.56
CA ASN A 445 25.19 7.83 -10.32
C ASN A 445 23.75 7.46 -9.88
N LEU A 446 23.06 6.63 -10.67
CA LEU A 446 21.74 6.06 -10.37
C LEU A 446 21.86 4.63 -9.84
N VAL A 447 22.12 4.49 -8.53
CA VAL A 447 22.04 3.18 -7.85
C VAL A 447 20.58 2.83 -7.51
N SER A 448 20.30 1.55 -7.24
CA SER A 448 18.96 1.10 -6.85
C SER A 448 18.43 1.90 -5.65
N GLY A 449 17.23 2.47 -5.79
CA GLY A 449 16.63 3.34 -4.77
C GLY A 449 17.11 4.79 -4.77
N SER A 450 17.96 5.23 -5.71
CA SER A 450 18.36 6.65 -5.81
C SER A 450 17.22 7.58 -6.24
N VAL A 451 16.24 7.07 -6.98
CA VAL A 451 15.03 7.80 -7.40
C VAL A 451 13.83 7.15 -6.73
N THR A 452 13.51 7.60 -5.51
CA THR A 452 12.31 7.19 -4.77
C THR A 452 11.17 8.19 -4.95
N ALA A 453 9.96 7.83 -4.52
CA ALA A 453 8.85 8.78 -4.41
C ALA A 453 9.19 10.00 -3.52
N ALA A 454 10.08 9.85 -2.53
CA ALA A 454 10.55 10.99 -1.73
C ALA A 454 11.58 11.86 -2.50
N ALA A 455 12.33 11.27 -3.42
CA ALA A 455 13.26 11.99 -4.29
C ALA A 455 12.53 12.75 -5.43
N LEU A 456 11.31 12.33 -5.75
CA LEU A 456 10.40 12.95 -6.72
C LEU A 456 9.20 13.55 -5.98
N THR A 457 9.37 14.77 -5.46
CA THR A 457 8.24 15.50 -4.85
C THR A 457 7.11 15.69 -5.87
N ALA A 458 5.88 15.93 -5.41
CA ALA A 458 4.77 16.26 -6.31
C ALA A 458 5.20 17.35 -7.31
N ASP A 459 4.84 17.17 -8.58
CA ASP A 459 5.16 18.07 -9.70
C ASP A 459 6.67 18.29 -9.94
N SER A 460 7.54 17.40 -9.44
CA SER A 460 8.98 17.51 -9.70
C SER A 460 9.34 17.20 -11.16
N VAL A 461 8.57 16.33 -11.82
CA VAL A 461 8.70 15.95 -13.23
C VAL A 461 7.46 16.45 -13.98
N ILE A 462 7.57 17.67 -14.53
CA ILE A 462 6.51 18.33 -15.31
C ILE A 462 6.88 18.36 -16.78
N ALA A 463 5.89 18.60 -17.65
CA ALA A 463 6.09 18.67 -19.10
C ALA A 463 7.25 19.59 -19.52
N GLY A 464 7.45 20.74 -18.86
CA GLY A 464 8.56 21.65 -19.17
C GLY A 464 9.96 21.12 -18.83
N LYS A 465 10.07 20.04 -18.03
CA LYS A 465 11.33 19.39 -17.66
C LYS A 465 11.60 18.12 -18.47
N ILE A 466 10.62 17.64 -19.22
CA ILE A 466 10.76 16.55 -20.16
C ILE A 466 10.91 17.21 -21.53
N ALA A 467 12.08 17.04 -22.16
CA ALA A 467 12.24 17.54 -23.52
C ALA A 467 11.24 16.85 -24.47
N ALA A 468 10.84 17.53 -25.54
CA ALA A 468 10.02 16.91 -26.58
C ALA A 468 10.70 15.61 -27.06
N ASP A 469 9.91 14.56 -27.23
CA ASP A 469 10.37 13.21 -27.64
C ASP A 469 11.40 12.55 -26.69
N ALA A 470 11.59 13.06 -25.48
CA ALA A 470 12.53 12.46 -24.52
C ALA A 470 12.06 11.11 -23.97
N VAL A 471 10.75 10.86 -23.94
CA VAL A 471 10.15 9.59 -23.55
C VAL A 471 9.34 9.07 -24.72
N THR A 472 9.93 8.14 -25.48
CA THR A 472 9.26 7.43 -26.58
C THR A 472 8.90 6.01 -26.15
N GLY A 473 8.29 5.23 -27.05
CA GLY A 473 7.99 3.82 -26.78
C GLY A 473 9.24 2.96 -26.49
N ARG A 474 10.45 3.39 -26.86
CA ARG A 474 11.69 2.70 -26.54
C ARG A 474 12.06 2.82 -25.06
N GLU A 475 11.78 3.98 -24.45
CA GLU A 475 12.08 4.28 -23.06
C GLU A 475 11.03 3.67 -22.10
N ILE A 476 9.91 3.19 -22.63
CA ILE A 476 8.86 2.49 -21.88
C ILE A 476 8.97 1.00 -22.17
N ALA A 477 9.53 0.24 -21.23
CA ALA A 477 9.59 -1.22 -21.38
C ALA A 477 8.17 -1.82 -21.44
N ALA A 478 8.01 -2.93 -22.18
CA ALA A 478 6.73 -3.63 -22.23
C ALA A 478 6.26 -4.01 -20.81
N ASN A 479 4.97 -3.79 -20.52
CA ASN A 479 4.35 -4.03 -19.21
C ASN A 479 4.92 -3.23 -18.04
N SER A 480 5.73 -2.19 -18.28
CA SER A 480 6.27 -1.34 -17.20
C SER A 480 5.26 -0.32 -16.65
N VAL A 481 4.24 0.02 -17.44
CA VAL A 481 3.12 0.88 -17.02
C VAL A 481 1.85 0.05 -17.11
N THR A 482 1.40 -0.47 -15.98
CA THR A 482 0.15 -1.21 -15.82
C THR A 482 -0.89 -0.35 -15.09
N ALA A 483 -2.05 -0.90 -14.79
CA ALA A 483 -3.11 -0.18 -14.10
C ALA A 483 -2.69 0.32 -12.70
N SER A 484 -1.73 -0.34 -12.02
CA SER A 484 -1.22 0.12 -10.71
C SER A 484 -0.39 1.39 -10.81
N GLU A 485 0.28 1.61 -11.94
CA GLU A 485 1.10 2.80 -12.17
C GLU A 485 0.27 4.00 -12.66
N ILE A 486 -1.00 3.78 -13.00
CA ILE A 486 -1.94 4.80 -13.46
C ILE A 486 -2.90 5.14 -12.32
N ALA A 487 -2.65 6.26 -11.64
CA ALA A 487 -3.54 6.73 -10.61
C ALA A 487 -4.96 6.99 -11.16
N ALA A 488 -5.99 6.73 -10.35
CA ALA A 488 -7.38 6.97 -10.74
C ALA A 488 -7.57 8.42 -11.23
N ALA A 489 -8.24 8.60 -12.37
CA ALA A 489 -8.50 9.90 -13.02
C ALA A 489 -7.25 10.71 -13.45
N SER A 490 -6.04 10.14 -13.39
CA SER A 490 -4.81 10.83 -13.85
C SER A 490 -4.74 10.99 -15.37
N ILE A 491 -5.33 10.04 -16.10
CA ILE A 491 -5.48 10.08 -17.55
C ILE A 491 -6.95 10.38 -17.85
N SER A 492 -7.22 11.59 -18.33
CA SER A 492 -8.53 12.02 -18.82
C SER A 492 -8.61 11.86 -20.34
N THR A 493 -9.83 11.76 -20.89
CA THR A 493 -10.05 11.44 -22.32
C THR A 493 -9.52 12.50 -23.30
N ASP A 494 -9.34 13.74 -22.83
CA ASP A 494 -8.67 14.83 -23.56
C ASP A 494 -7.14 14.68 -23.58
N LYS A 495 -6.57 13.91 -22.64
CA LYS A 495 -5.13 13.64 -22.52
C LYS A 495 -4.71 12.30 -23.11
N LEU A 496 -5.67 11.46 -23.48
CA LEU A 496 -5.45 10.18 -24.14
C LEU A 496 -5.77 10.30 -25.63
N VAL A 497 -4.74 10.46 -26.46
CA VAL A 497 -4.88 10.30 -27.91
C VAL A 497 -4.92 8.80 -28.21
N VAL A 498 -6.10 8.26 -28.48
CA VAL A 498 -6.23 6.91 -29.02
C VAL A 498 -5.81 6.99 -30.49
N ALA A 499 -4.53 6.72 -30.75
CA ALA A 499 -3.96 6.67 -32.09
C ALA A 499 -4.52 5.46 -32.87
N GLY A 500 -5.73 5.63 -33.38
CA GLY A 500 -6.40 4.74 -34.34
C GLY A 500 -7.44 5.47 -35.20
N GLY A 501 -7.60 6.80 -35.01
CA GLY A 501 -8.60 7.61 -35.72
C GLY A 501 -8.02 8.59 -36.76
N THR A 502 -6.74 8.98 -36.64
CA THR A 502 -6.09 9.92 -37.56
C THR A 502 -5.64 9.23 -38.84
N ASN A 503 -5.77 9.92 -39.97
CA ASN A 503 -5.33 9.44 -41.27
C ASN A 503 -3.79 9.40 -41.31
N ALA A 504 -3.20 8.29 -41.73
CA ALA A 504 -1.76 8.12 -41.89
C ALA A 504 -1.22 8.83 -43.14
N LEU A 505 -2.11 9.29 -44.03
CA LEU A 505 -1.74 10.19 -45.12
C LEU A 505 -1.62 11.61 -44.61
N SER A 506 -0.48 12.24 -44.86
CA SER A 506 -0.21 13.65 -44.55
C SER A 506 -0.98 14.62 -45.42
N ASP A 507 -1.47 14.18 -46.58
CA ASP A 507 -2.21 15.00 -47.55
C ASP A 507 -3.33 14.19 -48.23
N PRO A 508 -4.40 13.85 -47.51
CA PRO A 508 -5.44 12.95 -47.98
C PRO A 508 -6.33 13.52 -49.09
N SER A 509 -6.42 14.85 -49.20
CA SER A 509 -7.15 15.54 -50.28
C SER A 509 -6.23 16.01 -51.41
N PHE A 510 -4.95 15.61 -51.40
CA PHE A 510 -3.99 15.85 -52.48
C PHE A 510 -3.78 17.33 -52.85
N GLU A 511 -3.86 18.25 -51.90
CA GLU A 511 -3.75 19.69 -52.15
C GLU A 511 -2.40 20.29 -51.73
N GLY A 512 -1.69 19.56 -50.88
CA GLY A 512 -0.49 20.00 -50.20
C GLY A 512 0.79 19.90 -51.02
N ALA A 513 1.84 20.51 -50.48
CA ALA A 513 3.16 20.54 -51.11
C ALA A 513 3.77 19.14 -51.28
N TYR A 514 3.42 18.18 -50.41
CA TYR A 514 3.88 16.80 -50.50
C TYR A 514 3.37 16.12 -51.77
N THR A 515 2.05 16.14 -52.02
CA THR A 515 1.48 15.52 -53.23
C THR A 515 2.01 16.19 -54.49
N ALA A 516 2.17 17.52 -54.49
CA ALA A 516 2.77 18.25 -55.61
C ALA A 516 4.24 17.85 -55.87
N ALA A 517 4.98 17.41 -54.84
CA ALA A 517 6.36 16.95 -54.97
C ALA A 517 6.46 15.53 -55.53
N ILE A 518 5.51 14.64 -55.21
CA ILE A 518 5.51 13.24 -55.70
C ILE A 518 4.78 13.07 -57.03
N ALA A 519 3.84 13.95 -57.38
CA ALA A 519 3.14 13.94 -58.66
C ALA A 519 4.08 14.38 -59.79
N LYS A 520 4.75 13.41 -60.41
CA LYS A 520 5.70 13.58 -61.52
C LYS A 520 5.33 12.67 -62.70
N ASN A 521 5.94 12.93 -63.85
CA ASN A 521 5.72 12.19 -65.10
C ASN A 521 4.25 12.23 -65.52
N GLU A 522 3.56 11.09 -65.53
CA GLU A 522 2.15 10.98 -65.88
C GLU A 522 1.20 11.46 -64.78
N TRP A 523 1.73 11.79 -63.59
CA TRP A 523 0.97 12.28 -62.44
C TRP A 523 1.05 13.80 -62.30
N SER A 524 -0.09 14.41 -62.00
CA SER A 524 -0.21 15.86 -61.80
C SER A 524 -1.30 16.19 -60.77
N VAL A 525 -1.27 17.38 -60.19
CA VAL A 525 -2.37 17.86 -59.34
C VAL A 525 -3.19 18.87 -60.14
N VAL A 526 -4.50 18.65 -60.23
CA VAL A 526 -5.42 19.48 -61.04
C VAL A 526 -6.58 20.01 -60.19
N SER A 527 -7.22 21.09 -60.62
CA SER A 527 -8.45 21.60 -60.00
C SER A 527 -9.65 20.70 -60.27
N GLY A 528 -10.60 20.63 -59.34
CA GLY A 528 -11.87 19.92 -59.52
C GLY A 528 -11.96 18.60 -58.74
N GLY A 529 -11.53 18.61 -57.48
CA GLY A 529 -11.72 17.50 -56.54
C GLY A 529 -13.18 17.29 -56.11
N ASN A 530 -13.43 16.24 -55.35
CA ASN A 530 -14.74 15.85 -54.86
C ASN A 530 -15.01 16.47 -53.48
N GLY A 531 -15.43 17.72 -53.46
CA GLY A 531 -15.61 18.49 -52.21
C GLY A 531 -14.31 19.10 -51.67
N SER A 532 -13.19 18.88 -52.36
CA SER A 532 -11.91 19.58 -52.22
C SER A 532 -11.65 20.50 -53.44
N ALA A 533 -10.69 21.41 -53.34
CA ALA A 533 -10.28 22.29 -54.43
C ALA A 533 -9.46 21.56 -55.51
N LYS A 534 -8.67 20.53 -55.16
CA LYS A 534 -7.78 19.82 -56.08
C LYS A 534 -7.92 18.31 -55.99
N ALA A 535 -7.49 17.60 -57.04
CA ALA A 535 -7.38 16.16 -57.07
C ALA A 535 -6.03 15.74 -57.66
N LEU A 536 -5.56 14.56 -57.27
CA LEU A 536 -4.42 13.91 -57.91
C LEU A 536 -4.89 13.26 -59.22
N ARG A 537 -4.29 13.63 -60.34
CA ARG A 537 -4.58 13.12 -61.68
C ARG A 537 -3.46 12.22 -62.17
N VAL A 538 -3.82 11.13 -62.85
CA VAL A 538 -2.92 10.35 -63.71
C VAL A 538 -3.41 10.36 -65.16
N ASP A 539 -2.53 10.69 -66.09
CA ASP A 539 -2.73 10.49 -67.53
C ASP A 539 -2.55 8.99 -67.83
N ALA A 540 -3.62 8.32 -68.22
CA ALA A 540 -3.66 6.88 -68.43
C ALA A 540 -3.47 6.49 -69.91
N ALA A 541 -3.25 7.44 -70.82
CA ALA A 541 -3.11 7.18 -72.25
C ALA A 541 -1.77 6.51 -72.62
N ALA A 542 -1.80 5.37 -73.30
CA ALA A 542 -0.61 4.63 -73.73
C ALA A 542 -0.88 3.81 -75.00
N ALA A 543 0.14 3.63 -75.85
CA ALA A 543 0.04 2.79 -77.04
C ALA A 543 -0.19 1.30 -76.73
N THR A 544 0.29 0.84 -75.58
CA THR A 544 0.11 -0.53 -75.06
C THR A 544 -0.39 -0.46 -73.61
N ALA A 545 -1.09 -1.51 -73.16
CA ALA A 545 -1.66 -1.57 -71.81
C ALA A 545 -0.55 -1.40 -70.76
N THR A 546 -0.63 -0.30 -70.00
CA THR A 546 0.42 0.13 -69.08
C THR A 546 -0.17 0.41 -67.71
N THR A 547 0.46 -0.13 -66.67
CA THR A 547 0.13 0.15 -65.28
C THR A 547 0.88 1.39 -64.81
N ARG A 548 0.16 2.33 -64.21
CA ARG A 548 0.73 3.54 -63.61
C ARG A 548 0.42 3.56 -62.14
N SER A 549 1.46 3.57 -61.32
CA SER A 549 1.34 3.51 -59.86
C SER A 549 2.12 4.65 -59.23
N LEU A 550 1.56 5.25 -58.18
CA LEU A 550 2.23 6.29 -57.39
C LEU A 550 2.22 5.89 -55.92
N ASN A 551 3.40 5.96 -55.30
CA ASN A 551 3.55 5.75 -53.86
C ASN A 551 3.08 7.01 -53.12
N LEU A 552 2.17 6.85 -52.18
CA LEU A 552 1.63 7.96 -51.40
C LEU A 552 2.25 8.06 -50.01
N THR A 553 2.57 6.94 -49.37
CA THR A 553 3.22 6.92 -48.07
C THR A 553 3.77 5.52 -47.78
N SER A 554 4.63 5.40 -46.79
CA SER A 554 5.02 4.11 -46.21
C SER A 554 5.04 4.24 -44.69
N LEU A 555 4.47 3.24 -44.01
CA LEU A 555 4.33 3.23 -42.56
C LEU A 555 4.76 1.89 -41.98
N PRO A 556 5.41 1.89 -40.79
CA PRO A 556 5.77 0.66 -40.11
C PRO A 556 4.51 -0.07 -39.63
N VAL A 557 4.45 -1.38 -39.83
CA VAL A 557 3.37 -2.25 -39.35
C VAL A 557 3.96 -3.60 -38.92
N LEU A 558 3.26 -4.31 -38.06
CA LEU A 558 3.60 -5.68 -37.67
C LEU A 558 2.72 -6.69 -38.42
N SER A 559 3.18 -7.94 -38.45
CA SER A 559 2.36 -9.08 -38.87
C SER A 559 1.05 -9.12 -38.09
N GLY A 560 -0.09 -9.19 -38.79
CA GLY A 560 -1.42 -9.23 -38.19
C GLY A 560 -2.07 -7.86 -37.98
N ASP A 561 -1.34 -6.75 -38.12
CA ASP A 561 -1.93 -5.42 -38.09
C ASP A 561 -2.95 -5.25 -39.21
N GLN A 562 -4.03 -4.51 -38.94
CA GLN A 562 -5.05 -4.20 -39.94
C GLN A 562 -4.97 -2.72 -40.35
N LEU A 563 -5.16 -2.46 -41.64
CA LEU A 563 -5.31 -1.10 -42.18
C LEU A 563 -6.67 -0.97 -42.84
N TYR A 564 -7.37 0.13 -42.58
CA TYR A 564 -8.52 0.54 -43.38
C TYR A 564 -8.04 1.50 -44.46
N LEU A 565 -8.21 1.07 -45.71
CA LEU A 565 -7.94 1.86 -46.90
C LEU A 565 -9.24 2.33 -47.50
N ALA A 566 -9.35 3.61 -47.83
CA ALA A 566 -10.39 4.10 -48.72
C ALA A 566 -9.89 5.26 -49.57
N ILE A 567 -10.40 5.40 -50.79
CA ILE A 567 -10.13 6.55 -51.65
C ILE A 567 -11.31 6.79 -52.59
N GLU A 568 -11.48 8.01 -53.04
CA GLU A 568 -12.43 8.36 -54.08
C GLU A 568 -11.70 8.52 -55.41
N ALA A 569 -12.25 7.94 -56.47
CA ALA A 569 -11.67 7.95 -57.80
C ALA A 569 -12.73 8.28 -58.86
N ARG A 570 -12.31 8.99 -59.91
CA ARG A 570 -13.14 9.30 -61.09
C ARG A 570 -12.33 9.05 -62.35
N ALA A 571 -12.69 8.01 -63.10
CA ALA A 571 -12.15 7.76 -64.43
C ALA A 571 -12.84 8.65 -65.47
N SER A 572 -12.12 9.15 -66.47
CA SER A 572 -12.69 9.89 -67.60
C SER A 572 -13.58 8.98 -68.48
N THR A 573 -14.44 9.58 -69.30
CA THR A 573 -15.39 8.85 -70.16
C THR A 573 -14.71 7.92 -71.16
N ASP A 574 -13.54 8.32 -71.65
CA ASP A 574 -12.68 7.60 -72.59
C ASP A 574 -11.68 6.66 -71.90
N TRP A 575 -11.64 6.62 -70.55
CA TRP A 575 -10.70 5.76 -69.84
C TRP A 575 -10.86 4.29 -70.20
N ALA A 576 -9.75 3.65 -70.57
CA ALA A 576 -9.72 2.23 -70.90
C ALA A 576 -8.63 1.54 -70.09
N GLY A 577 -9.02 0.74 -69.10
CA GLY A 577 -8.12 -0.07 -68.27
C GLY A 577 -8.88 -1.19 -67.54
N GLN A 578 -8.18 -1.94 -66.70
CA GLN A 578 -8.75 -3.13 -66.04
C GLN A 578 -9.24 -2.89 -64.61
N ALA A 579 -8.60 -2.00 -63.85
CA ALA A 579 -9.04 -1.66 -62.49
C ALA A 579 -8.41 -0.34 -62.02
N LEU A 580 -9.06 0.28 -61.03
CA LEU A 580 -8.48 1.35 -60.22
C LEU A 580 -8.18 0.78 -58.84
N LYS A 581 -6.93 0.87 -58.38
CA LYS A 581 -6.53 0.26 -57.11
C LYS A 581 -5.95 1.29 -56.15
N PHE A 582 -6.31 1.12 -54.89
CA PHE A 582 -5.67 1.74 -53.74
C PHE A 582 -5.25 0.65 -52.77
N TYR A 583 -3.95 0.44 -52.62
CA TYR A 583 -3.44 -0.77 -51.99
C TYR A 583 -2.24 -0.52 -51.10
N ALA A 584 -2.05 -1.42 -50.13
CA ALA A 584 -0.79 -1.55 -49.42
C ALA A 584 0.01 -2.73 -50.00
N ARG A 585 1.26 -2.44 -50.34
CA ARG A 585 2.29 -3.41 -50.65
C ARG A 585 3.00 -3.75 -49.34
N TRP A 586 2.90 -5.02 -48.93
CA TRP A 586 3.50 -5.51 -47.69
C TRP A 586 4.96 -5.86 -47.94
N LEU A 587 5.86 -5.28 -47.14
CA LEU A 587 7.29 -5.50 -47.23
C LEU A 587 7.82 -6.20 -45.97
N ASP A 588 8.72 -7.16 -46.15
CA ASP A 588 9.45 -7.79 -45.06
C ASP A 588 10.63 -6.93 -44.56
N GLY A 589 11.37 -7.42 -43.56
CA GLY A 589 12.49 -6.69 -42.96
C GLY A 589 13.69 -6.45 -43.89
N THR A 590 13.69 -7.05 -45.09
CA THR A 590 14.69 -6.80 -46.14
C THR A 590 14.22 -5.79 -47.18
N GLY A 591 12.96 -5.33 -47.09
CA GLY A 591 12.30 -4.50 -48.10
C GLY A 591 11.69 -5.29 -49.26
N ALA A 592 11.73 -6.62 -49.23
CA ALA A 592 11.14 -7.46 -50.27
C ALA A 592 9.62 -7.53 -50.11
N THR A 593 8.91 -7.64 -51.22
CA THR A 593 7.44 -7.68 -51.22
C THR A 593 6.93 -9.07 -50.97
N ILE A 594 6.08 -9.20 -49.97
CA ILE A 594 5.52 -10.48 -49.53
C ILE A 594 4.02 -10.60 -49.76
N GLY A 595 3.36 -9.52 -50.18
CA GLY A 595 1.96 -9.56 -50.57
C GLY A 595 1.35 -8.18 -50.80
N PHE A 596 0.04 -8.17 -51.05
CA PHE A 596 -0.74 -6.95 -51.26
C PHE A 596 -2.08 -7.04 -50.51
N GLY A 597 -2.52 -5.92 -49.96
CA GLY A 597 -3.89 -5.70 -49.50
C GLY A 597 -4.52 -4.59 -50.33
N VAL A 598 -5.65 -4.87 -50.99
CA VAL A 598 -6.16 -4.01 -52.07
C VAL A 598 -7.60 -3.56 -51.77
N ALA A 599 -7.86 -2.26 -51.89
CA ALA A 599 -9.17 -1.68 -52.13
C ALA A 599 -9.25 -1.29 -53.62
N GLN A 600 -10.14 -1.91 -54.41
CA GLN A 600 -10.19 -1.67 -55.86
C GLN A 600 -11.60 -1.47 -56.41
N ILE A 601 -11.65 -0.86 -57.59
CA ILE A 601 -12.84 -0.73 -58.45
C ILE A 601 -12.51 -1.47 -59.75
N ASP A 602 -13.06 -2.68 -59.92
CA ASP A 602 -12.81 -3.54 -61.08
C ASP A 602 -13.51 -3.06 -62.35
N THR A 603 -14.59 -2.27 -62.21
CA THR A 603 -15.32 -1.70 -63.36
C THR A 603 -15.79 -0.28 -63.02
N PRO A 604 -14.96 0.75 -63.26
CA PRO A 604 -15.30 2.12 -62.91
C PRO A 604 -16.46 2.68 -63.74
N ASN A 605 -17.44 3.29 -63.07
CA ASN A 605 -18.47 4.12 -63.69
C ASN A 605 -17.85 5.43 -64.16
N ARG A 606 -17.42 5.44 -65.43
CA ARG A 606 -16.72 6.55 -66.04
C ARG A 606 -17.52 7.85 -65.96
N GLY A 607 -16.81 8.95 -65.75
CA GLY A 607 -17.37 10.29 -65.59
C GLY A 607 -17.92 10.60 -64.19
N THR A 608 -18.00 9.62 -63.28
CA THR A 608 -18.54 9.78 -61.92
C THR A 608 -17.51 9.45 -60.84
N TRP A 609 -17.61 10.10 -59.68
CA TRP A 609 -16.80 9.77 -58.51
C TRP A 609 -17.32 8.50 -57.84
N GLN A 610 -16.42 7.60 -57.46
CA GLN A 610 -16.71 6.35 -56.78
C GLN A 610 -15.70 6.09 -55.67
N ARG A 611 -16.12 5.43 -54.60
CA ARG A 611 -15.26 5.11 -53.45
C ARG A 611 -14.78 3.66 -53.49
N ALA A 612 -13.46 3.46 -53.51
CA ALA A 612 -12.84 2.17 -53.22
C ALA A 612 -12.56 2.10 -51.71
N ALA A 613 -12.95 1.02 -51.02
CA ALA A 613 -12.62 0.85 -49.61
C ALA A 613 -12.45 -0.62 -49.24
N ALA A 614 -11.47 -0.93 -48.37
CA ALA A 614 -11.24 -2.26 -47.82
C ALA A 614 -10.52 -2.20 -46.48
N THR A 615 -10.79 -3.18 -45.62
CA THR A 615 -9.94 -3.49 -44.47
C THR A 615 -8.99 -4.61 -44.89
N ILE A 616 -7.69 -4.37 -44.75
CA ILE A 616 -6.63 -5.28 -45.19
C ILE A 616 -5.76 -5.66 -44.01
N THR A 617 -5.27 -6.90 -43.98
CA THR A 617 -4.48 -7.44 -42.87
C THR A 617 -3.06 -7.72 -43.35
N ALA A 618 -2.07 -7.29 -42.58
CA ALA A 618 -0.66 -7.52 -42.86
C ALA A 618 -0.33 -9.02 -42.70
N PRO A 619 0.22 -9.70 -43.73
CA PRO A 619 0.60 -11.10 -43.65
C PRO A 619 1.78 -11.34 -42.70
N ALA A 620 2.06 -12.61 -42.41
CA ALA A 620 3.23 -13.00 -41.61
C ALA A 620 4.52 -12.39 -42.14
N ASN A 621 5.40 -11.97 -41.23
CA ASN A 621 6.70 -11.34 -41.50
C ASN A 621 6.65 -9.92 -42.12
N THR A 622 5.49 -9.27 -42.16
CA THR A 622 5.40 -7.86 -42.57
C THR A 622 6.10 -6.94 -41.55
N THR A 623 6.87 -5.98 -42.06
CA THR A 623 7.47 -4.89 -41.28
C THR A 623 7.05 -3.50 -41.75
N THR A 624 6.64 -3.38 -43.02
CA THR A 624 6.28 -2.09 -43.61
C THR A 624 5.08 -2.25 -44.55
N ALA A 625 4.15 -1.31 -44.47
CA ALA A 625 3.07 -1.14 -45.44
C ALA A 625 3.38 0.07 -46.32
N SER A 626 3.63 -0.18 -47.61
CA SER A 626 3.83 0.89 -48.60
C SER A 626 2.53 1.12 -49.35
N VAL A 627 1.94 2.30 -49.29
CA VAL A 627 0.58 2.59 -49.81
C VAL A 627 0.65 3.26 -51.17
N TRP A 628 -0.14 2.77 -52.12
CA TRP A 628 -0.11 3.15 -53.53
C TRP A 628 -1.49 3.40 -54.11
N VAL A 629 -1.57 4.30 -55.08
CA VAL A 629 -2.68 4.42 -56.04
C VAL A 629 -2.24 3.93 -57.40
N GLU A 630 -3.16 3.34 -58.17
CA GLU A 630 -2.83 2.70 -59.44
C GLU A 630 -3.98 2.72 -60.44
N SER A 631 -3.67 3.15 -61.68
CA SER A 631 -4.46 2.84 -62.88
C SER A 631 -3.88 1.58 -63.51
N TYR A 632 -4.58 0.46 -63.39
CA TYR A 632 -4.07 -0.85 -63.76
C TYR A 632 -4.36 -1.18 -65.23
N GLN A 633 -3.30 -1.50 -65.99
CA GLN A 633 -3.37 -1.95 -67.38
C GLN A 633 -4.20 -1.02 -68.30
N SER A 634 -3.93 0.29 -68.21
CA SER A 634 -4.68 1.32 -68.96
C SER A 634 -4.02 1.71 -70.30
N THR A 635 -4.83 2.05 -71.31
CA THR A 635 -4.41 2.50 -72.65
C THR A 635 -4.96 3.87 -73.07
N ALA A 636 -6.00 4.39 -72.40
CA ALA A 636 -6.62 5.68 -72.75
C ALA A 636 -7.22 6.38 -71.52
N GLY A 637 -7.51 7.67 -71.67
CA GLY A 637 -8.19 8.53 -70.68
C GLY A 637 -7.33 8.92 -69.47
N GLU A 638 -7.98 9.37 -68.41
CA GLU A 638 -7.37 9.82 -67.15
C GLU A 638 -8.15 9.36 -65.92
N VAL A 639 -7.50 9.40 -64.76
CA VAL A 639 -8.14 9.10 -63.46
C VAL A 639 -7.80 10.21 -62.48
N LEU A 640 -8.83 10.74 -61.82
CA LEU A 640 -8.71 11.65 -60.68
C LEU A 640 -8.89 10.89 -59.37
N TRP A 641 -8.10 11.23 -58.36
CA TRP A 641 -8.12 10.64 -57.02
C TRP A 641 -8.28 11.73 -55.97
N ASP A 642 -9.09 11.47 -54.95
CA ASP A 642 -9.36 12.41 -53.86
C ASP A 642 -9.78 11.68 -52.56
N ASN A 643 -9.79 12.40 -51.44
CA ASN A 643 -10.31 11.97 -50.14
C ASN A 643 -9.77 10.60 -49.69
N ALA A 644 -8.46 10.40 -49.83
CA ALA A 644 -7.78 9.16 -49.46
C ALA A 644 -7.69 8.98 -47.94
N VAL A 645 -7.82 7.74 -47.48
CA VAL A 645 -7.85 7.35 -46.08
C VAL A 645 -6.99 6.11 -45.89
N VAL A 646 -5.98 6.22 -45.04
CA VAL A 646 -5.19 5.10 -44.52
C VAL A 646 -5.27 5.18 -43.01
N ARG A 647 -5.90 4.21 -42.35
CA ARG A 647 -6.01 4.20 -40.89
C ARG A 647 -5.53 2.87 -40.32
N PRO A 648 -4.56 2.86 -39.40
CA PRO A 648 -4.26 1.68 -38.60
C PRO A 648 -5.47 1.33 -37.73
N LEU A 649 -5.92 0.08 -37.80
CA LEU A 649 -6.93 -0.47 -36.91
C LEU A 649 -6.23 -1.19 -35.78
N VAL A 650 -6.55 -0.82 -34.54
CA VAL A 650 -6.14 -1.59 -33.37
C VAL A 650 -6.97 -2.89 -33.37
N PRO A 651 -6.36 -4.08 -33.49
CA PRO A 651 -7.12 -5.33 -33.49
C PRO A 651 -7.68 -5.57 -32.08
N GLY A 652 -8.99 -5.42 -31.90
CA GLY A 652 -9.66 -5.69 -30.62
C GLY A 652 -10.79 -4.71 -30.30
N VAL A 653 -11.60 -5.06 -29.30
CA VAL A 653 -12.67 -4.18 -28.81
C VAL A 653 -12.00 -2.99 -28.11
N GLN A 654 -12.12 -1.79 -28.68
CA GLN A 654 -11.60 -0.54 -28.07
C GLN A 654 -12.24 -0.23 -26.71
N ILE A 655 -13.38 -0.87 -26.44
CA ILE A 655 -14.15 -0.78 -25.22
C ILE A 655 -14.21 -2.19 -24.64
N ALA A 656 -13.44 -2.47 -23.60
CA ALA A 656 -13.45 -3.81 -23.00
C ALA A 656 -14.87 -4.25 -22.60
N ASP A 657 -15.12 -5.55 -22.55
CA ASP A 657 -16.39 -6.08 -22.07
C ASP A 657 -16.70 -5.56 -20.66
N GLY A 658 -17.92 -5.06 -20.48
CA GLY A 658 -18.34 -4.42 -19.23
C GLY A 658 -17.75 -3.02 -18.98
N ALA A 659 -16.93 -2.47 -19.89
CA ALA A 659 -16.34 -1.15 -19.70
C ALA A 659 -17.37 -0.03 -19.68
N ILE A 660 -18.53 -0.18 -20.35
CA ILE A 660 -19.64 0.78 -20.26
C ILE A 660 -20.61 0.33 -19.17
N THR A 661 -20.33 0.75 -17.94
CA THR A 661 -21.22 0.59 -16.79
C THR A 661 -22.26 1.71 -16.75
N ALA A 662 -23.39 1.51 -16.05
CA ALA A 662 -24.46 2.53 -15.94
C ALA A 662 -23.96 3.96 -15.58
N PRO A 663 -23.01 4.17 -14.64
CA PRO A 663 -22.50 5.52 -14.35
C PRO A 663 -21.72 6.20 -15.48
N LYS A 664 -21.24 5.44 -16.47
CA LYS A 664 -20.48 5.95 -17.62
C LYS A 664 -21.39 6.40 -18.76
N LEU A 665 -22.70 6.18 -18.63
CA LEU A 665 -23.72 6.72 -19.51
C LEU A 665 -24.46 7.83 -18.77
N LEU A 666 -24.35 9.07 -19.26
CA LEU A 666 -25.16 10.15 -18.75
C LEU A 666 -26.65 9.83 -18.94
N ALA A 667 -27.50 10.37 -18.05
CA ALA A 667 -28.95 10.26 -18.21
C ALA A 667 -29.37 10.86 -19.57
N GLY A 668 -30.10 10.10 -20.38
CA GLY A 668 -30.47 10.49 -21.74
C GLY A 668 -29.35 10.39 -22.78
N ALA A 669 -28.18 9.83 -22.44
CA ALA A 669 -27.09 9.66 -23.39
C ALA A 669 -27.45 8.74 -24.57
N VAL A 670 -28.31 7.74 -24.34
CA VAL A 670 -28.84 6.85 -25.38
C VAL A 670 -30.26 7.30 -25.70
N THR A 671 -30.41 8.10 -26.76
CA THR A 671 -31.69 8.56 -27.31
C THR A 671 -32.17 7.63 -28.41
N THR A 672 -33.42 7.79 -28.86
CA THR A 672 -33.99 7.00 -29.96
C THR A 672 -33.16 7.09 -31.24
N ASP A 673 -32.63 8.26 -31.59
CA ASP A 673 -31.83 8.43 -32.83
C ASP A 673 -30.47 7.72 -32.76
N LYS A 674 -30.01 7.38 -31.55
CA LYS A 674 -28.79 6.60 -31.31
C LYS A 674 -29.05 5.10 -31.32
N LEU A 675 -30.31 4.67 -31.37
CA LEU A 675 -30.72 3.28 -31.51
C LEU A 675 -31.33 3.10 -32.89
N VAL A 676 -30.59 2.44 -33.79
CA VAL A 676 -31.16 2.03 -35.07
C VAL A 676 -32.36 1.10 -34.86
N SER A 677 -33.26 1.02 -35.83
CA SER A 677 -34.39 0.10 -35.77
C SER A 677 -33.92 -1.33 -35.48
N LEU A 678 -34.59 -2.02 -34.55
CA LEU A 678 -34.23 -3.37 -34.06
C LEU A 678 -32.88 -3.45 -33.33
N ALA A 679 -32.31 -2.33 -32.88
CA ALA A 679 -31.08 -2.34 -32.09
C ALA A 679 -31.22 -3.14 -30.78
N VAL A 680 -32.39 -3.12 -30.14
CA VAL A 680 -32.70 -3.90 -28.92
C VAL A 680 -33.70 -5.00 -29.28
N THR A 681 -33.20 -6.20 -29.60
CA THR A 681 -34.01 -7.39 -29.86
C THR A 681 -34.31 -8.14 -28.56
N ALA A 682 -35.25 -9.09 -28.60
CA ALA A 682 -35.58 -9.92 -27.44
C ALA A 682 -34.34 -10.65 -26.88
N GLU A 683 -33.44 -11.13 -27.74
CA GLU A 683 -32.19 -11.80 -27.36
C GLU A 683 -31.21 -10.88 -26.61
N LYS A 684 -31.28 -9.57 -26.84
CA LYS A 684 -30.44 -8.57 -26.17
C LYS A 684 -31.00 -8.13 -24.81
N ILE A 685 -32.22 -8.56 -24.49
CA ILE A 685 -32.85 -8.31 -23.19
C ILE A 685 -32.71 -9.59 -22.38
N ALA A 686 -31.92 -9.52 -21.30
CA ALA A 686 -31.78 -10.66 -20.40
C ALA A 686 -33.14 -11.08 -19.82
N ALA A 687 -33.29 -12.36 -19.50
CA ALA A 687 -34.49 -12.87 -18.86
C ALA A 687 -34.78 -12.08 -17.57
N LEU A 688 -36.04 -11.65 -17.40
CA LEU A 688 -36.50 -10.84 -16.26
C LEU A 688 -35.89 -9.42 -16.16
N ALA A 689 -35.17 -8.93 -17.18
CA ALA A 689 -34.59 -7.58 -17.14
C ALA A 689 -35.65 -6.45 -17.12
N VAL A 690 -36.83 -6.70 -17.72
CA VAL A 690 -37.98 -5.79 -17.69
C VAL A 690 -38.97 -6.31 -16.65
N THR A 691 -38.80 -5.87 -15.40
CA THR A 691 -39.75 -6.16 -14.30
C THR A 691 -40.91 -5.17 -14.30
N THR A 692 -41.94 -5.44 -13.50
CA THR A 692 -43.10 -4.53 -13.33
C THR A 692 -42.67 -3.12 -12.91
N ASP A 693 -41.65 -3.00 -12.06
CA ASP A 693 -41.14 -1.70 -11.58
C ASP A 693 -40.39 -0.91 -12.68
N LYS A 694 -39.98 -1.58 -13.76
CA LYS A 694 -39.36 -0.96 -14.94
C LYS A 694 -40.38 -0.50 -15.97
N LEU A 695 -41.65 -0.86 -15.79
CA LEU A 695 -42.76 -0.44 -16.62
C LEU A 695 -43.56 0.63 -15.88
N SER A 696 -43.61 1.84 -16.45
CA SER A 696 -44.51 2.86 -15.92
C SER A 696 -45.95 2.35 -15.94
N ALA A 697 -46.77 2.78 -14.97
CA ALA A 697 -48.19 2.44 -14.94
C ALA A 697 -48.86 2.76 -16.29
N LEU A 698 -49.68 1.83 -16.79
CA LEU A 698 -50.38 1.92 -18.07
C LEU A 698 -49.48 1.97 -19.32
N SER A 699 -48.17 1.71 -19.20
CA SER A 699 -47.27 1.73 -20.35
C SER A 699 -47.52 0.60 -21.35
N VAL A 700 -48.13 -0.51 -20.93
CA VAL A 700 -48.58 -1.60 -21.81
C VAL A 700 -50.08 -1.42 -22.08
N THR A 701 -50.40 -0.72 -23.18
CA THR A 701 -51.78 -0.48 -23.63
C THR A 701 -52.26 -1.60 -24.57
N ALA A 702 -53.57 -1.65 -24.83
CA ALA A 702 -54.15 -2.66 -25.74
C ALA A 702 -53.45 -2.67 -27.12
N ASP A 703 -53.15 -1.50 -27.69
CA ASP A 703 -52.47 -1.39 -29.00
C ASP A 703 -51.02 -1.93 -29.00
N LYS A 704 -50.39 -2.03 -27.82
CA LYS A 704 -49.05 -2.59 -27.65
C LYS A 704 -49.05 -4.10 -27.46
N ILE A 705 -50.22 -4.71 -27.30
CA ILE A 705 -50.41 -6.15 -27.17
C ILE A 705 -50.92 -6.66 -28.53
N ALA A 706 -50.13 -7.50 -29.20
CA ALA A 706 -50.58 -8.09 -30.45
C ALA A 706 -51.86 -8.93 -30.24
N VAL A 707 -52.70 -9.00 -31.27
CA VAL A 707 -53.92 -9.82 -31.25
C VAL A 707 -53.55 -11.27 -30.91
N ASN A 708 -54.29 -11.88 -29.98
CA ASN A 708 -54.05 -13.23 -29.45
C ASN A 708 -52.72 -13.43 -28.69
N ALA A 709 -52.00 -12.35 -28.33
CA ALA A 709 -50.74 -12.48 -27.60
C ALA A 709 -50.91 -13.07 -26.19
N ILE A 710 -52.06 -12.84 -25.54
CA ILE A 710 -52.41 -13.42 -24.24
C ILE A 710 -53.34 -14.62 -24.46
N THR A 711 -52.75 -15.82 -24.49
CA THR A 711 -53.47 -17.10 -24.61
C THR A 711 -53.83 -17.65 -23.22
N ALA A 712 -54.76 -18.61 -23.15
CA ALA A 712 -55.14 -19.24 -21.88
C ALA A 712 -53.94 -19.80 -21.10
N THR A 713 -52.94 -20.34 -21.79
CA THR A 713 -51.69 -20.85 -21.19
C THR A 713 -50.80 -19.77 -20.56
N LYS A 714 -50.95 -18.50 -20.94
CA LYS A 714 -50.22 -17.37 -20.37
C LYS A 714 -50.93 -16.74 -19.17
N ILE A 715 -52.14 -17.22 -18.83
CA ILE A 715 -52.90 -16.79 -17.66
C ILE A 715 -52.79 -17.90 -16.62
N ALA A 716 -52.18 -17.60 -15.48
CA ALA A 716 -52.12 -18.55 -14.37
C ALA A 716 -53.54 -18.89 -13.88
N ALA A 717 -53.77 -20.16 -13.51
CA ALA A 717 -55.08 -20.59 -13.01
C ALA A 717 -55.46 -19.78 -11.75
N GLY A 718 -56.65 -19.18 -11.76
CA GLY A 718 -57.17 -18.37 -10.65
C GLY A 718 -56.62 -16.94 -10.55
N SER A 719 -55.74 -16.49 -11.44
CA SER A 719 -55.17 -15.13 -11.37
C SER A 719 -56.14 -14.01 -11.75
N ILE A 720 -57.24 -14.34 -12.41
CA ILE A 720 -58.31 -13.39 -12.74
C ILE A 720 -59.38 -13.45 -11.65
N GLU A 721 -59.31 -12.50 -10.71
CA GLU A 721 -60.33 -12.26 -9.70
C GLU A 721 -61.44 -11.35 -10.24
N ALA A 722 -62.57 -11.27 -9.53
CA ALA A 722 -63.68 -10.41 -9.92
C ALA A 722 -63.29 -8.93 -10.04
N THR A 723 -62.30 -8.47 -9.28
CA THR A 723 -61.74 -7.10 -9.34
C THR A 723 -60.95 -6.83 -10.62
N HIS A 724 -60.36 -7.87 -11.24
CA HIS A 724 -59.64 -7.77 -12.51
C HIS A 724 -60.58 -7.63 -13.72
N ILE A 725 -61.86 -7.92 -13.54
CA ILE A 725 -62.89 -7.82 -14.58
C ILE A 725 -63.78 -6.62 -14.26
N ARG A 726 -63.79 -5.62 -15.15
CA ARG A 726 -64.75 -4.52 -15.03
C ARG A 726 -66.19 -5.06 -15.04
N ALA A 727 -67.05 -4.51 -14.19
CA ALA A 727 -68.47 -4.86 -14.18
C ALA A 727 -69.09 -4.77 -15.59
N GLY A 728 -69.70 -5.86 -16.05
CA GLY A 728 -70.29 -5.98 -17.38
C GLY A 728 -69.30 -6.23 -18.52
N ALA A 729 -68.01 -6.49 -18.26
CA ALA A 729 -67.04 -6.79 -19.32
C ALA A 729 -67.29 -8.16 -20.00
N ILE A 730 -67.87 -9.12 -19.29
CA ILE A 730 -68.34 -10.38 -19.85
C ILE A 730 -69.85 -10.27 -20.07
N THR A 731 -70.25 -10.02 -21.31
CA THR A 731 -71.65 -9.95 -21.75
C THR A 731 -72.07 -11.28 -22.38
N ALA A 732 -73.38 -11.48 -22.57
CA ALA A 732 -73.92 -12.73 -23.10
C ALA A 732 -73.39 -13.08 -24.52
N ASP A 733 -73.11 -12.08 -25.36
CA ASP A 733 -72.48 -12.25 -26.68
C ASP A 733 -70.99 -12.64 -26.61
N LYS A 734 -70.36 -12.55 -25.43
CA LYS A 734 -68.98 -12.97 -25.17
C LYS A 734 -68.88 -14.38 -24.59
N LEU A 735 -70.01 -15.03 -24.35
CA LEU A 735 -70.10 -16.40 -23.87
C LEU A 735 -70.65 -17.28 -24.98
N ASP A 736 -69.79 -18.13 -25.56
CA ASP A 736 -70.24 -19.16 -26.49
C ASP A 736 -71.21 -20.13 -25.80
N ALA A 737 -72.07 -20.80 -26.58
CA ALA A 737 -73.17 -21.63 -26.06
C ALA A 737 -72.74 -22.72 -25.04
N ASP A 738 -71.48 -23.17 -25.11
CA ASP A 738 -70.90 -24.19 -24.22
C ASP A 738 -69.86 -23.63 -23.23
N ALA A 739 -69.75 -22.30 -23.09
CA ALA A 739 -68.73 -21.67 -22.26
C ALA A 739 -68.81 -22.09 -20.77
N ILE A 740 -69.98 -22.51 -20.29
CA ILE A 740 -70.21 -23.02 -18.92
C ILE A 740 -70.53 -24.53 -18.96
N ASN A 741 -69.73 -25.32 -19.68
CA ASN A 741 -69.90 -26.78 -19.75
C ASN A 741 -69.18 -27.50 -18.59
N GLY A 742 -69.91 -28.37 -17.86
CA GLY A 742 -69.36 -29.25 -16.83
C GLY A 742 -68.86 -28.56 -15.55
N LYS A 743 -69.34 -27.35 -15.24
CA LYS A 743 -68.95 -26.57 -14.06
C LYS A 743 -70.14 -26.26 -13.15
N VAL A 744 -69.88 -26.19 -11.85
CA VAL A 744 -70.88 -25.83 -10.82
C VAL A 744 -70.88 -24.31 -10.65
N VAL A 745 -72.06 -23.70 -10.74
CA VAL A 745 -72.28 -22.28 -10.40
C VAL A 745 -72.73 -22.21 -8.95
N THR A 746 -71.83 -21.86 -8.03
CA THR A 746 -72.12 -21.78 -6.60
C THR A 746 -72.30 -20.32 -6.17
N GLY A 747 -73.36 -20.02 -5.41
CA GLY A 747 -73.57 -18.71 -4.79
C GLY A 747 -74.06 -17.59 -5.73
N ALA A 748 -74.26 -17.86 -7.03
CA ALA A 748 -74.78 -16.89 -7.98
C ALA A 748 -76.23 -17.21 -8.39
N THR A 749 -77.07 -16.17 -8.47
CA THR A 749 -78.40 -16.26 -9.08
C THR A 749 -78.27 -16.43 -10.59
N VAL A 750 -78.67 -17.59 -11.13
CA VAL A 750 -78.75 -17.80 -12.58
C VAL A 750 -80.16 -17.44 -13.03
N ARG A 751 -80.28 -16.47 -13.95
CA ARG A 751 -81.57 -16.04 -14.49
C ARG A 751 -81.55 -15.96 -16.00
N THR A 752 -82.65 -16.31 -16.65
CA THR A 752 -82.75 -16.26 -18.13
C THR A 752 -82.98 -14.85 -18.67
N ALA A 753 -83.46 -13.92 -17.85
CA ALA A 753 -83.65 -12.51 -18.19
C ALA A 753 -83.60 -11.63 -16.92
N ALA A 754 -83.35 -10.32 -17.09
CA ALA A 754 -83.33 -9.36 -15.97
C ALA A 754 -84.73 -9.04 -15.44
N THR A 755 -85.71 -8.93 -16.34
CA THR A 755 -87.12 -8.70 -16.04
C THR A 755 -87.97 -9.62 -16.91
N GLY A 756 -89.29 -9.53 -16.79
CA GLY A 756 -90.17 -10.28 -17.65
C GLY A 756 -90.36 -11.74 -17.24
N ARG A 757 -90.82 -12.54 -18.20
CA ARG A 757 -90.96 -13.99 -18.04
C ARG A 757 -89.58 -14.61 -17.95
N ARG A 758 -89.24 -15.15 -16.78
CA ARG A 758 -87.90 -15.68 -16.53
C ARG A 758 -87.93 -16.85 -15.57
N LEU A 759 -86.90 -17.68 -15.70
CA LEU A 759 -86.55 -18.70 -14.74
C LEU A 759 -85.38 -18.18 -13.91
N VAL A 760 -85.44 -18.36 -12.59
CA VAL A 760 -84.37 -17.95 -11.68
C VAL A 760 -84.02 -19.11 -10.76
N LEU A 761 -82.79 -19.59 -10.84
CA LEU A 761 -82.21 -20.46 -9.82
C LEU A 761 -81.74 -19.57 -8.67
N ASN A 762 -82.52 -19.53 -7.60
CA ASN A 762 -82.24 -18.71 -6.43
C ASN A 762 -81.79 -19.60 -5.26
N PRO A 763 -80.48 -19.61 -4.93
CA PRO A 763 -79.97 -20.44 -3.85
C PRO A 763 -80.36 -19.95 -2.44
N SER A 764 -81.00 -18.77 -2.31
CA SER A 764 -81.34 -18.15 -1.02
C SER A 764 -82.76 -17.55 -0.97
N SER A 765 -83.70 -18.13 -1.72
CA SER A 765 -85.11 -17.68 -1.74
C SER A 765 -85.78 -17.96 -0.39
N ASP A 766 -86.02 -16.93 0.44
CA ASP A 766 -86.57 -17.08 1.80
C ASP A 766 -85.90 -18.19 2.62
N PHE A 767 -84.56 -18.21 2.60
CA PHE A 767 -83.70 -19.18 3.30
C PHE A 767 -83.77 -20.63 2.78
N GLN A 768 -84.37 -20.89 1.61
CA GLN A 768 -84.33 -22.20 0.93
C GLN A 768 -83.94 -22.06 -0.55
N PRO A 769 -83.21 -23.03 -1.14
CA PRO A 769 -82.94 -23.03 -2.56
C PRO A 769 -84.23 -23.31 -3.34
N ALA A 770 -84.56 -22.42 -4.28
CA ALA A 770 -85.75 -22.56 -5.10
C ALA A 770 -85.45 -22.29 -6.58
N LEU A 771 -86.17 -23.01 -7.44
CA LEU A 771 -86.40 -22.59 -8.81
C LEU A 771 -87.60 -21.66 -8.85
N GLU A 772 -87.37 -20.37 -9.09
CA GLU A 772 -88.43 -19.37 -9.21
C GLU A 772 -88.83 -19.20 -10.67
N ILE A 773 -90.12 -19.23 -10.94
CA ILE A 773 -90.73 -19.10 -12.25
C ILE A 773 -91.57 -17.83 -12.25
N TYR A 774 -91.11 -16.83 -12.98
CA TYR A 774 -91.82 -15.57 -13.16
C TYR A 774 -92.64 -15.63 -14.45
N SER A 775 -93.93 -15.28 -14.34
CA SER A 775 -94.89 -15.34 -15.44
C SER A 775 -94.92 -14.07 -16.29
N ASP A 776 -94.34 -12.98 -15.80
CA ASP A 776 -94.46 -11.61 -16.35
C ASP A 776 -95.85 -10.99 -16.23
N SER A 777 -96.73 -11.59 -15.42
CA SER A 777 -98.04 -11.01 -15.19
C SER A 777 -97.91 -9.75 -14.35
N SER A 778 -98.57 -8.67 -14.78
CA SER A 778 -98.71 -7.45 -13.98
C SER A 778 -99.47 -7.67 -12.65
N SER A 779 -100.15 -8.81 -12.52
CA SER A 779 -100.87 -9.22 -11.31
C SER A 779 -100.04 -10.13 -10.40
N GLU A 780 -98.84 -10.55 -10.81
CA GLU A 780 -97.94 -11.41 -10.03
C GLU A 780 -97.31 -10.61 -8.87
N ARG A 781 -97.55 -11.07 -7.65
CA ARG A 781 -96.98 -10.51 -6.41
C ARG A 781 -95.80 -11.33 -5.88
N SER A 782 -95.70 -12.60 -6.29
CA SER A 782 -94.59 -13.50 -5.96
C SER A 782 -94.44 -14.55 -7.06
N PRO A 783 -93.20 -14.97 -7.40
CA PRO A 783 -92.99 -16.03 -8.39
C PRO A 783 -93.56 -17.36 -7.92
N GLY A 784 -93.83 -18.23 -8.89
CA GLY A 784 -94.01 -19.64 -8.61
C GLY A 784 -92.68 -20.25 -8.18
N ARG A 785 -92.69 -21.17 -7.23
CA ARG A 785 -91.46 -21.75 -6.67
C ARG A 785 -91.51 -23.26 -6.70
N VAL A 786 -90.40 -23.88 -7.08
CA VAL A 786 -90.13 -25.29 -6.79
C VAL A 786 -88.98 -25.33 -5.80
N ARG A 787 -89.24 -25.76 -4.57
CA ARG A 787 -88.21 -25.83 -3.54
C ARG A 787 -88.20 -27.18 -2.85
N ALA A 788 -87.03 -27.58 -2.38
CA ALA A 788 -86.94 -28.65 -1.41
C ALA A 788 -87.14 -28.06 -0.01
N SER A 789 -88.01 -28.65 0.77
CA SER A 789 -88.25 -28.30 2.17
C SER A 789 -88.15 -29.54 3.04
N VAL A 790 -88.09 -29.31 4.33
CA VAL A 790 -87.94 -30.37 5.32
C VAL A 790 -88.87 -30.02 6.47
N VAL A 791 -89.82 -30.92 6.75
CA VAL A 791 -90.74 -30.77 7.87
C VAL A 791 -90.19 -31.57 9.05
N ASP A 792 -89.92 -30.87 10.16
CA ASP A 792 -89.53 -31.50 11.41
C ASP A 792 -90.77 -32.06 12.11
N MET A 793 -90.83 -33.38 12.22
CA MET A 793 -91.92 -34.11 12.89
C MET A 793 -91.53 -34.47 14.35
N GLY A 794 -90.52 -33.81 14.91
CA GLY A 794 -90.03 -33.94 16.27
C GLY A 794 -89.09 -35.12 16.50
N THR A 795 -89.45 -36.33 16.04
CA THR A 795 -88.62 -37.56 16.20
C THR A 795 -88.01 -38.07 14.88
N TRP A 796 -88.47 -37.53 13.75
CA TRP A 796 -88.03 -37.87 12.40
C TRP A 796 -88.20 -36.63 11.54
N VAL A 797 -87.50 -36.63 10.42
CA VAL A 797 -87.48 -35.50 9.50
C VAL A 797 -88.02 -35.97 8.16
N GLN A 798 -89.01 -35.26 7.61
CA GLN A 798 -89.62 -35.60 6.32
C GLN A 798 -89.15 -34.62 5.24
N PRO A 799 -88.33 -35.05 4.27
CA PRO A 799 -88.02 -34.24 3.11
C PRO A 799 -89.25 -34.15 2.20
N GLU A 800 -89.52 -32.96 1.69
CA GLU A 800 -90.62 -32.66 0.77
C GLU A 800 -90.14 -31.76 -0.37
N VAL A 801 -90.76 -31.87 -1.54
CA VAL A 801 -90.63 -30.88 -2.61
C VAL A 801 -91.92 -30.08 -2.66
N VAL A 802 -91.84 -28.79 -2.37
CA VAL A 802 -92.98 -27.88 -2.34
C VAL A 802 -93.06 -27.16 -3.69
N LEU A 803 -94.24 -27.26 -4.32
CA LEU A 803 -94.60 -26.53 -5.53
C LEU A 803 -95.56 -25.40 -5.16
N GLU A 804 -95.09 -24.17 -5.27
CA GLU A 804 -95.91 -22.98 -5.10
C GLU A 804 -96.26 -22.38 -6.45
N SER A 805 -97.54 -22.11 -6.65
CA SER A 805 -97.99 -21.26 -7.73
C SER A 805 -97.52 -19.81 -7.50
N PRO A 806 -97.34 -19.02 -8.58
CA PRO A 806 -97.19 -17.58 -8.43
C PRO A 806 -98.38 -16.98 -7.68
N LEU A 807 -98.12 -16.07 -6.74
CA LEU A 807 -99.18 -15.35 -6.04
C LEU A 807 -99.74 -14.28 -6.97
N VAL A 808 -101.04 -14.29 -7.24
CA VAL A 808 -101.73 -13.27 -8.05
C VAL A 808 -102.89 -12.62 -7.29
N ALA A 809 -103.20 -11.36 -7.60
CA ALA A 809 -104.14 -10.53 -6.82
C ALA A 809 -105.64 -10.95 -6.86
N SER A 810 -106.02 -11.97 -7.65
CA SER A 810 -107.39 -12.51 -7.71
C SER A 810 -107.36 -13.98 -8.12
N SER A 811 -107.89 -14.85 -7.25
CA SER A 811 -107.48 -16.25 -7.07
C SER A 811 -108.08 -17.25 -8.07
N ARG A 812 -107.22 -17.88 -8.88
CA ARG A 812 -107.29 -19.32 -9.16
C ARG A 812 -105.89 -19.85 -9.47
N ALA A 813 -105.28 -20.50 -8.48
CA ALA A 813 -104.03 -21.23 -8.66
C ALA A 813 -104.37 -22.70 -8.93
N ASP A 814 -104.20 -23.16 -10.17
CA ASP A 814 -104.39 -24.57 -10.53
C ASP A 814 -103.02 -25.28 -10.47
N VAL A 815 -102.75 -26.00 -9.37
CA VAL A 815 -101.65 -26.97 -9.32
C VAL A 815 -102.16 -28.30 -9.86
N THR A 816 -101.93 -28.56 -11.15
CA THR A 816 -102.37 -29.80 -11.79
C THR A 816 -101.29 -30.88 -11.67
N LEU A 817 -101.45 -31.82 -10.74
CA LEU A 817 -100.63 -33.02 -10.64
C LEU A 817 -101.32 -34.18 -11.38
N ARG A 818 -100.71 -34.72 -12.43
CA ARG A 818 -101.21 -35.90 -13.15
C ARG A 818 -100.35 -37.10 -12.77
N SER A 819 -100.93 -38.09 -12.08
CA SER A 819 -100.26 -39.36 -11.81
C SER A 819 -100.61 -40.38 -12.91
N PRO A 820 -99.62 -40.97 -13.62
CA PRO A 820 -99.83 -42.24 -14.32
C PRO A 820 -99.90 -43.41 -13.30
N GLU A 821 -100.59 -44.49 -13.66
CA GLU A 821 -101.15 -45.54 -12.78
C GLU A 821 -100.15 -46.53 -12.14
N VAL A 822 -100.63 -47.21 -11.06
CA VAL A 822 -100.41 -48.59 -10.55
C VAL A 822 -100.18 -48.64 -9.03
N ASN A 823 -101.26 -48.94 -8.29
CA ASN A 823 -101.26 -49.52 -6.94
C ASN A 823 -100.30 -48.93 -5.89
N GLY A 824 -100.25 -47.61 -5.78
CA GLY A 824 -99.63 -46.91 -4.65
C GLY A 824 -100.64 -45.97 -3.99
N LYS A 825 -100.88 -46.14 -2.68
CA LYS A 825 -101.68 -45.20 -1.89
C LYS A 825 -100.92 -43.88 -1.75
N GLY A 826 -101.04 -43.00 -2.74
CA GLY A 826 -100.58 -41.62 -2.65
C GLY A 826 -101.50 -40.85 -1.72
N LEU A 827 -101.02 -40.52 -0.52
CA LEU A 827 -101.76 -39.66 0.41
C LEU A 827 -101.58 -38.21 -0.07
N VAL A 828 -102.58 -37.68 -0.78
CA VAL A 828 -102.62 -36.27 -1.18
C VAL A 828 -103.21 -35.49 -0.02
N ARG A 829 -102.35 -34.93 0.83
CA ARG A 829 -102.75 -33.99 1.89
C ARG A 829 -102.71 -32.58 1.33
N LEU A 830 -103.88 -32.00 1.08
CA LEU A 830 -104.04 -30.58 0.74
C LEU A 830 -104.54 -29.87 1.99
N GLU A 831 -103.71 -29.04 2.60
CA GLU A 831 -104.16 -28.17 3.69
C GLU A 831 -104.71 -26.86 3.09
N PRO A 832 -105.91 -26.41 3.50
CA PRO A 832 -106.43 -25.12 3.08
C PRO A 832 -105.56 -24.00 3.67
N SER A 833 -105.26 -22.99 2.85
CA SER A 833 -104.54 -21.78 3.26
C SER A 833 -105.30 -21.05 4.37
N ASP A 834 -104.52 -20.43 5.26
CA ASP A 834 -104.88 -19.54 6.37
C ASP A 834 -105.63 -18.25 5.97
N GLN A 835 -106.09 -18.12 4.73
CA GLN A 835 -106.82 -16.96 4.22
C GLN A 835 -108.31 -17.29 4.01
N LEU A 836 -109.12 -16.53 4.74
CA LEU A 836 -110.56 -16.41 4.95
C LEU A 836 -111.63 -16.96 3.96
N ASP A 837 -111.33 -17.58 2.82
CA ASP A 837 -112.35 -18.16 1.91
C ASP A 837 -111.81 -19.34 1.07
N GLY A 838 -111.11 -20.27 1.72
CA GLY A 838 -110.66 -21.53 1.11
C GLY A 838 -111.75 -22.61 1.13
N HIS A 839 -112.54 -22.75 0.06
CA HIS A 839 -113.43 -23.90 -0.11
C HIS A 839 -112.70 -25.09 -0.74
N ALA A 840 -112.50 -26.15 0.04
CA ALA A 840 -112.04 -27.45 -0.46
C ALA A 840 -113.24 -28.23 -1.04
N HIS A 841 -113.25 -28.43 -2.37
CA HIS A 841 -114.19 -29.31 -3.04
C HIS A 841 -113.68 -30.75 -2.91
N VAL A 842 -114.31 -31.56 -2.07
CA VAL A 842 -114.02 -33.00 -1.95
C VAL A 842 -115.14 -33.78 -2.62
N THR A 843 -114.85 -34.37 -3.78
CA THR A 843 -115.75 -35.32 -4.45
C THR A 843 -115.29 -36.74 -4.12
N ALA A 844 -116.08 -37.48 -3.36
CA ALA A 844 -115.91 -38.92 -3.23
C ALA A 844 -116.89 -39.62 -4.19
N GLN A 845 -116.36 -40.29 -5.21
CA GLN A 845 -117.11 -41.25 -6.01
C GLN A 845 -116.62 -42.66 -5.68
N ASN A 846 -117.51 -43.55 -5.27
CA ASN A 846 -117.37 -44.97 -5.56
C ASN A 846 -118.74 -45.62 -5.76
N GLY A 847 -118.83 -46.52 -6.74
CA GLY A 847 -120.04 -47.28 -7.07
C GLY A 847 -119.95 -48.70 -6.51
N GLY A 848 -121.01 -49.17 -5.83
CA GLY A 848 -121.18 -50.58 -5.46
C GLY A 848 -122.14 -50.82 -4.27
N PRO A 849 -123.07 -51.79 -4.34
CA PRO A 849 -124.14 -51.96 -3.36
C PRO A 849 -123.75 -52.92 -2.22
N ASN A 850 -123.42 -52.37 -1.03
CA ASN A 850 -123.60 -52.96 0.32
C ASN A 850 -122.46 -52.75 1.35
N ASP A 851 -121.69 -51.66 1.37
CA ASP A 851 -120.80 -51.36 2.52
C ASP A 851 -120.75 -49.87 2.89
N ASP A 852 -120.80 -49.61 4.20
CA ASP A 852 -121.00 -48.30 4.84
C ASP A 852 -119.82 -47.33 4.66
N SER A 853 -120.10 -46.13 4.11
CA SER A 853 -119.16 -44.99 4.13
C SER A 853 -119.41 -44.12 5.35
N THR A 854 -118.47 -44.07 6.30
CA THR A 854 -118.53 -43.13 7.41
C THR A 854 -117.96 -41.76 6.99
N VAL A 855 -118.80 -40.74 6.96
CA VAL A 855 -118.39 -39.33 6.86
C VAL A 855 -118.46 -38.71 8.26
N THR A 856 -117.32 -38.28 8.80
CA THR A 856 -117.26 -37.51 10.06
C THR A 856 -116.88 -36.08 9.74
N LEU A 857 -117.76 -35.13 10.08
CA LEU A 857 -117.55 -33.70 9.90
C LEU A 857 -117.47 -33.04 11.27
N TYR A 858 -116.36 -32.36 11.58
CA TYR A 858 -116.22 -31.54 12.77
C TYR A 858 -116.28 -30.06 12.38
N GLY A 859 -117.08 -29.28 13.09
CA GLY A 859 -117.06 -27.82 13.04
C GLY A 859 -117.12 -27.24 14.45
N SER A 860 -116.21 -26.34 14.80
CA SER A 860 -116.25 -25.53 16.02
C SER A 860 -116.50 -24.05 15.66
N ARG A 861 -117.21 -23.30 16.53
CA ARG A 861 -117.53 -21.88 16.33
C ARG A 861 -117.27 -21.06 17.60
N GLY A 862 -116.82 -19.81 17.42
CA GLY A 862 -116.47 -18.85 18.48
C GLY A 862 -117.65 -18.20 19.21
N SER A 863 -117.54 -18.19 20.55
CA SER A 863 -118.06 -17.30 21.62
C SER A 863 -119.53 -16.80 21.67
N ASN A 864 -120.25 -17.43 22.62
CA ASN A 864 -121.15 -16.92 23.69
C ASN A 864 -122.67 -16.64 23.51
N ALA A 865 -123.41 -17.41 24.34
CA ALA A 865 -124.70 -17.19 25.01
C ALA A 865 -126.01 -17.47 24.24
N GLY A 866 -126.45 -18.74 24.31
CA GLY A 866 -127.86 -19.13 24.22
C GLY A 866 -128.27 -19.86 22.95
N GLY A 867 -128.08 -21.19 22.91
CA GLY A 867 -128.63 -22.05 21.84
C GLY A 867 -127.74 -23.26 21.58
N GLY A 868 -128.16 -24.44 22.05
CA GLY A 868 -127.39 -25.68 22.06
C GLY A 868 -127.12 -26.28 20.67
N TYR A 869 -126.09 -27.12 20.66
CA TYR A 869 -125.54 -27.87 19.53
C TYR A 869 -126.55 -28.84 18.89
N HIS A 870 -126.54 -28.92 17.56
CA HIS A 870 -127.22 -29.97 16.80
C HIS A 870 -126.17 -30.96 16.28
N SER A 871 -126.13 -32.17 16.84
CA SER A 871 -125.47 -33.32 16.22
C SER A 871 -126.52 -34.24 15.64
N MET A 872 -126.34 -34.65 14.37
CA MET A 872 -127.20 -35.61 13.69
C MET A 872 -126.44 -36.92 13.56
N VAL A 873 -126.79 -37.90 14.40
CA VAL A 873 -126.27 -39.28 14.34
C VAL A 873 -127.43 -40.18 13.94
N ILE A 874 -127.32 -40.83 12.78
CA ILE A 874 -128.28 -41.81 12.29
C ILE A 874 -127.66 -43.19 12.51
N ARG A 875 -128.19 -43.94 13.47
CA ARG A 875 -127.99 -45.40 13.59
C ARG A 875 -129.37 -46.06 13.55
N GLY A 876 -129.42 -47.29 13.04
CA GLY A 876 -130.64 -48.01 12.64
C GLY A 876 -131.87 -47.83 13.53
N ALA A 877 -133.02 -47.71 12.86
CA ALA A 877 -134.40 -47.75 13.36
C ALA A 877 -134.79 -46.75 14.49
N GLY A 878 -135.19 -45.53 14.10
CA GLY A 878 -136.12 -44.67 14.87
C GLY A 878 -135.53 -43.42 15.54
N ILE A 879 -136.23 -42.28 15.44
CA ILE A 879 -135.82 -40.91 15.85
C ILE A 879 -136.62 -40.43 17.08
N THR A 880 -136.01 -39.68 18.03
CA THR A 880 -136.73 -38.87 19.06
C THR A 880 -135.95 -37.61 19.49
N LEU A 881 -136.63 -36.44 19.57
CA LEU A 881 -136.10 -35.05 19.68
C LEU A 881 -136.24 -34.44 21.11
N TYR A 882 -135.75 -33.20 21.40
CA TYR A 882 -136.09 -32.30 22.57
C TYR A 882 -136.84 -31.00 22.16
N GLY A 883 -137.76 -30.39 22.96
CA GLY A 883 -138.67 -29.34 22.44
C GLY A 883 -139.68 -28.59 23.35
N GLY A 884 -140.54 -27.80 22.69
CA GLY A 884 -141.64 -26.96 23.17
C GLY A 884 -142.58 -26.70 21.97
N THR A 885 -143.89 -26.89 22.13
CA THR A 885 -144.79 -27.42 21.06
C THR A 885 -144.38 -28.83 20.63
N ARG A 886 -144.33 -29.74 21.60
CA ARG A 886 -143.97 -31.13 21.35
C ARG A 886 -145.20 -31.93 21.00
N GLU A 887 -145.64 -31.80 19.76
CA GLU A 887 -146.16 -32.96 19.05
C GLU A 887 -144.95 -33.68 18.46
N MET A 888 -144.66 -34.87 18.98
CA MET A 888 -144.20 -35.91 18.06
C MET A 888 -145.49 -36.56 17.59
N THR A 889 -146.00 -36.08 16.46
CA THR A 889 -147.17 -36.64 15.80
C THR A 889 -146.80 -38.04 15.32
N PHE A 890 -147.11 -39.04 16.13
CA PHE A 890 -147.76 -40.22 15.57
C PHE A 890 -149.25 -39.92 15.64
N THR A 891 -150.04 -40.43 14.71
CA THR A 891 -151.50 -40.35 14.80
C THR A 891 -151.95 -41.01 16.14
N ASP A 892 -152.19 -40.20 17.21
CA ASP A 892 -152.87 -40.43 18.54
C ASP A 892 -152.12 -40.47 19.96
N GLY A 893 -151.61 -39.35 20.58
CA GLY A 893 -151.44 -39.14 22.08
C GLY A 893 -150.02 -38.90 22.77
N VAL A 894 -149.87 -38.18 23.94
CA VAL A 894 -148.56 -37.68 24.55
C VAL A 894 -148.31 -37.93 26.09
N LEU A 895 -147.04 -38.14 26.54
CA LEU A 895 -146.56 -38.33 27.95
C LEU A 895 -145.55 -37.21 28.41
N ARG A 896 -145.49 -36.76 29.70
CA ARG A 896 -144.56 -35.69 30.21
C ARG A 896 -143.98 -35.92 31.62
N THR A 897 -142.87 -35.22 31.95
CA THR A 897 -142.01 -35.38 33.17
C THR A 897 -142.48 -34.78 34.52
N PRO A 898 -143.27 -33.69 34.64
CA PRO A 898 -143.68 -33.16 35.96
C PRO A 898 -144.65 -34.09 36.71
N ASN A 899 -145.10 -35.14 36.03
CA ASN A 899 -146.04 -36.10 36.53
C ASN A 899 -145.33 -37.33 37.14
N ILE A 900 -144.00 -37.34 37.25
CA ILE A 900 -143.23 -38.49 37.74
C ILE A 900 -142.14 -38.02 38.74
N VAL A 901 -142.14 -38.54 39.96
CA VAL A 901 -141.16 -38.21 41.03
C VAL A 901 -140.63 -39.47 41.71
N THR A 902 -139.33 -39.55 41.96
CA THR A 902 -138.67 -40.68 42.65
C THR A 902 -137.94 -40.25 43.92
N GLY A 903 -137.67 -41.19 44.83
CA GLY A 903 -136.84 -40.96 46.01
C GLY A 903 -136.62 -42.20 46.87
N THR A 904 -136.04 -41.99 48.06
CA THR A 904 -135.78 -43.06 49.04
C THR A 904 -136.27 -42.68 50.44
N ALA A 905 -136.62 -43.68 51.23
CA ALA A 905 -136.95 -43.53 52.65
C ALA A 905 -136.34 -44.67 53.46
N THR A 906 -136.13 -44.46 54.76
CA THR A 906 -135.57 -45.48 55.67
C THR A 906 -136.59 -45.79 56.76
N ILE A 907 -136.83 -47.08 57.02
CA ILE A 907 -137.76 -47.58 58.04
C ILE A 907 -137.00 -48.50 59.00
N HIS A 908 -137.26 -48.39 60.31
CA HIS A 908 -136.75 -49.29 61.34
C HIS A 908 -137.90 -50.21 61.82
N PRO A 909 -138.06 -51.43 61.27
CA PRO A 909 -139.25 -52.22 61.50
C PRO A 909 -139.23 -52.91 62.87
N ALA A 910 -140.40 -53.09 63.46
CA ALA A 910 -140.59 -54.08 64.52
C ALA A 910 -140.87 -55.46 63.90
N ALA A 911 -140.26 -56.52 64.43
CA ALA A 911 -140.41 -57.86 63.87
C ALA A 911 -141.88 -58.32 63.87
N ASN A 912 -142.31 -58.89 62.75
CA ASN A 912 -143.67 -59.37 62.45
C ASN A 912 -144.78 -58.32 62.66
N THR A 913 -144.44 -57.03 62.63
CA THR A 913 -145.38 -55.92 62.81
C THR A 913 -145.23 -54.93 61.65
N PRO A 914 -146.30 -54.60 60.90
CA PRO A 914 -146.25 -53.56 59.87
C PRO A 914 -145.77 -52.24 60.47
N THR A 915 -144.68 -51.69 59.92
CA THR A 915 -144.08 -50.43 60.36
C THR A 915 -144.02 -49.45 59.19
N SER A 916 -144.35 -48.18 59.41
CA SER A 916 -144.46 -47.18 58.34
C SER A 916 -143.56 -45.96 58.51
N VAL A 917 -143.24 -45.30 57.40
CA VAL A 917 -142.71 -43.93 57.37
C VAL A 917 -143.51 -43.09 56.36
N THR A 918 -143.74 -41.83 56.70
CA THR A 918 -144.38 -40.88 55.79
C THR A 918 -143.33 -40.01 55.12
N VAL A 919 -143.43 -39.88 53.80
CA VAL A 919 -142.61 -38.99 52.98
C VAL A 919 -143.47 -37.80 52.59
N SER A 920 -143.01 -36.59 52.90
CA SER A 920 -143.73 -35.33 52.67
C SER A 920 -142.87 -34.30 51.93
N GLY A 921 -143.51 -33.29 51.33
CA GLY A 921 -142.82 -32.21 50.62
C GLY A 921 -142.58 -32.50 49.13
N LEU A 922 -143.30 -33.47 48.56
CA LEU A 922 -143.28 -33.74 47.12
C LEU A 922 -144.15 -32.72 46.37
N SER A 923 -143.93 -32.58 45.06
CA SER A 923 -144.72 -31.70 44.18
C SER A 923 -145.03 -32.41 42.85
N VAL A 924 -145.78 -33.51 42.88
CA VAL A 924 -146.14 -34.32 41.69
C VAL A 924 -147.40 -33.76 41.02
N ALA A 925 -147.34 -33.46 39.71
CA ALA A 925 -148.50 -32.95 38.96
C ALA A 925 -149.46 -34.09 38.53
N GLY A 926 -150.78 -33.88 38.68
CA GLY A 926 -151.83 -34.84 38.30
C GLY A 926 -153.07 -34.72 39.21
N THR A 927 -154.12 -35.51 38.95
CA THR A 927 -155.29 -35.62 39.86
C THR A 927 -155.44 -37.01 40.45
N THR A 928 -154.86 -38.02 39.81
CA THR A 928 -154.77 -39.39 40.31
C THR A 928 -153.32 -39.79 40.44
N PHE A 929 -152.96 -40.42 41.57
CA PHE A 929 -151.58 -40.74 41.88
C PHE A 929 -151.43 -42.23 42.16
N ARG A 930 -150.40 -42.83 41.57
CA ARG A 930 -149.97 -44.20 41.88
C ARG A 930 -148.53 -44.20 42.34
N ALA A 931 -148.26 -44.90 43.43
CA ALA A 931 -146.91 -45.10 43.92
C ALA A 931 -146.47 -46.55 43.72
N PHE A 932 -145.21 -46.72 43.36
CA PHE A 932 -144.51 -47.99 43.36
C PHE A 932 -143.40 -47.89 44.40
N VAL A 933 -143.36 -48.85 45.32
CA VAL A 933 -142.33 -48.93 46.36
C VAL A 933 -141.63 -50.27 46.30
N THR A 934 -140.32 -50.28 46.53
CA THR A 934 -139.54 -51.50 46.60
C THR A 934 -138.56 -51.45 47.75
N ALA A 935 -138.66 -52.44 48.64
CA ALA A 935 -137.74 -52.57 49.77
C ALA A 935 -136.38 -53.07 49.29
N SER A 936 -135.33 -52.37 49.69
CA SER A 936 -133.94 -52.76 49.49
C SER A 936 -133.43 -53.40 50.78
N SER A 937 -133.03 -54.67 50.70
CA SER A 937 -132.64 -55.47 51.86
C SER A 937 -131.40 -56.31 51.60
N SER A 938 -130.49 -56.34 52.57
CA SER A 938 -129.33 -57.22 52.62
C SER A 938 -129.61 -58.63 53.15
N VAL A 939 -130.81 -58.89 53.70
CA VAL A 939 -131.25 -60.23 54.17
C VAL A 939 -132.43 -60.71 53.30
N PRO A 940 -132.17 -61.45 52.20
CA PRO A 940 -133.22 -61.90 51.28
C PRO A 940 -134.24 -62.83 51.95
N GLY A 941 -135.52 -62.74 51.57
CA GLY A 941 -136.60 -63.62 52.08
C GLY A 941 -137.24 -63.22 53.42
N SER A 942 -136.81 -62.13 54.05
CA SER A 942 -137.35 -61.66 55.35
C SER A 942 -138.31 -60.46 55.26
N VAL A 943 -138.44 -59.81 54.08
CA VAL A 943 -139.54 -58.87 53.80
C VAL A 943 -140.75 -59.71 53.41
N VAL A 944 -141.82 -59.59 54.18
CA VAL A 944 -143.08 -60.28 53.87
C VAL A 944 -143.90 -59.43 52.91
N GLU A 945 -143.91 -58.11 53.14
CA GLU A 945 -144.70 -57.18 52.33
C GLU A 945 -144.09 -55.77 52.35
N CYS A 946 -144.17 -55.07 51.22
CA CYS A 946 -143.78 -53.66 51.08
C CYS A 946 -144.82 -52.96 50.21
N THR A 947 -145.55 -52.00 50.77
CA THR A 947 -146.68 -51.34 50.11
C THR A 947 -146.69 -49.84 50.37
N ALA A 948 -147.41 -49.10 49.54
CA ALA A 948 -147.62 -47.67 49.68
C ALA A 948 -149.11 -47.36 49.82
N SER A 949 -149.42 -46.34 50.60
CA SER A 949 -150.78 -45.85 50.83
C SER A 949 -150.76 -44.33 50.99
N ASN A 950 -151.94 -43.70 50.97
CA ASN A 950 -152.09 -42.24 51.08
C ASN A 950 -151.20 -41.47 50.08
N VAL A 951 -151.17 -41.96 48.83
CA VAL A 951 -150.37 -41.37 47.75
C VAL A 951 -151.06 -40.11 47.24
N THR A 952 -150.37 -38.98 47.32
CA THR A 952 -150.87 -37.66 46.92
C THR A 952 -149.80 -36.90 46.14
N ALA A 953 -150.16 -35.74 45.58
CA ALA A 953 -149.22 -34.82 44.96
C ALA A 953 -148.06 -34.42 45.91
N SER A 954 -148.33 -34.38 47.22
CA SER A 954 -147.43 -33.85 48.24
C SER A 954 -146.67 -34.87 49.07
N GLY A 955 -146.98 -36.17 48.93
CA GLY A 955 -146.37 -37.20 49.76
C GLY A 955 -147.03 -38.59 49.64
N LEU A 956 -146.45 -39.57 50.33
CA LEU A 956 -147.00 -40.92 50.48
C LEU A 956 -146.63 -41.50 51.85
N THR A 957 -147.35 -42.54 52.27
CA THR A 957 -146.97 -43.38 53.42
C THR A 957 -146.53 -44.75 52.94
N ILE A 958 -145.31 -45.14 53.32
CA ILE A 958 -144.67 -46.39 52.93
C ILE A 958 -144.74 -47.35 54.11
N TRP A 959 -145.18 -48.57 53.86
CA TRP A 959 -145.30 -49.66 54.84
C TRP A 959 -144.35 -50.79 54.50
N VAL A 960 -143.71 -51.34 55.53
CA VAL A 960 -142.87 -52.52 55.42
C VAL A 960 -143.20 -53.47 56.57
N ASN A 961 -143.51 -54.72 56.26
CA ASN A 961 -143.68 -55.81 57.22
C ASN A 961 -142.58 -56.84 57.02
N ARG A 962 -141.84 -57.17 58.09
CA ARG A 962 -140.67 -58.06 58.05
C ARG A 962 -140.63 -58.98 59.25
N THR A 963 -139.97 -60.12 59.11
CA THR A 963 -139.83 -61.10 60.19
C THR A 963 -138.74 -60.78 61.21
N ASN A 964 -137.96 -59.71 61.00
CA ASN A 964 -136.88 -59.23 61.89
C ASN A 964 -136.90 -57.69 62.01
N THR A 965 -135.95 -57.13 62.77
CA THR A 965 -135.89 -55.68 63.09
C THR A 965 -134.85 -54.90 62.29
N THR A 966 -134.34 -55.45 61.18
CA THR A 966 -133.27 -54.80 60.41
C THR A 966 -133.81 -53.55 59.70
N THR A 967 -133.12 -52.42 59.90
CA THR A 967 -133.37 -51.18 59.17
C THR A 967 -133.43 -51.41 57.66
N THR A 968 -134.50 -50.93 57.02
CA THR A 968 -134.79 -51.18 55.61
C THR A 968 -134.84 -49.87 54.84
N GLY A 969 -134.05 -49.75 53.78
CA GLY A 969 -134.19 -48.68 52.79
C GLY A 969 -135.27 -49.03 51.79
N VAL A 970 -136.11 -48.08 51.40
CA VAL A 970 -137.18 -48.26 50.41
C VAL A 970 -137.04 -47.21 49.33
N TRP A 971 -137.00 -47.66 48.08
CA TRP A 971 -137.09 -46.77 46.92
C TRP A 971 -138.56 -46.58 46.55
N TYR A 972 -138.93 -45.35 46.19
CA TYR A 972 -140.28 -45.03 45.76
C TYR A 972 -140.29 -44.24 44.44
N LEU A 973 -141.36 -44.44 43.68
CA LEU A 973 -141.72 -43.74 42.44
C LEU A 973 -143.20 -43.38 42.50
N ILE A 974 -143.55 -42.12 42.31
CA ILE A 974 -144.94 -41.66 42.16
C ILE A 974 -145.15 -41.19 40.73
N ILE A 975 -146.26 -41.61 40.14
CA ILE A 975 -146.76 -41.12 38.85
C ILE A 975 -148.13 -40.47 39.07
N GLY A 976 -148.28 -39.22 38.64
CA GLY A 976 -149.53 -38.52 38.48
C GLY A 976 -150.07 -38.66 37.05
N SER A 977 -151.39 -38.80 36.92
CA SER A 977 -152.09 -38.68 35.63
C SER A 977 -153.17 -37.63 35.66
#